data_AF-A0A948S8N0-F1
#
_entry.id   AF-A0A948S8N0-F1
#
_cell.length_a   1.000
_cell.length_b   1.000
_cell.length_c   1.000
_cell.angle_alpha   90.00
_cell.angle_beta   90.00
_cell.angle_gamma   90.00
#
_symmetry.space_group_name_H-M   'P 1'
#
loop_
_entity.id
_entity.type
_entity.pdbx_description
1 polymer ?
#
loop_
_entity_poly.entity_id
_entity_poly.type
_entity_poly.pdbx_seq_one_letter_code
_entity_poly.pdbx_strand_id
1 'polypeptide(L)'
;MTKYVILFAAALCFASGITAQAQTSVTLDGASGSQVYNASRSTDGGLTIGLGFGVDYLVIGGGGAGAYATPAADGYEGTGGGGAGGFVDGSTFLSSQSYGVSVGAGGAGTGSGVTRGGNGGNSTFDIYTALGGGGGGGYGLTGNSGGSGGGGGGRNGTLGGAGTAGQGFSGGNAQPGTTLQQEAGGGGGGAGGAGTAGDTLENGGNGGIGKVSTITGASVYYAGGGGGGAFADNGDTQGTGGLGGGGNASRTGTGGAGTNGLGGGGGGVGDDGNGGAGGSGVVIVRYKGSAAGTGGSISSGTGTAAGYTLHTFTSTGSSSLNLSGLDLNARLGAVENGVISGSGGLTFSGPGALTLAANNSYSGTTTITSGTLRIGNGGSTGSLGAGAVTNNAALAINRSNSITVSNAISGTGSLAQGGSGTTVLTGNNTYSGATTISAGTLQVGAGGTQGTLGGAGSISNAGTLDFSRSDDVALSRAVTGTGALVQSGSGTLTLSGANTYSGGTLVSAGRIVGTTASLQGGITNNASVAFDQATNGNYAGNMSGTGLMVKTGAGTATLSGANTHSGGTLVSAGSLVGTTTSLQGGITNDAIVAFDQATNGNYAGNMSGTGLMVKTGAGTVTLSGANTHSGGTLVSAGRIVGTTASLQGAITNNSSVEFAQTNGGTYAGAMSGNGSLVKTAAGTLTLAGNNTYSGGTTVAAGRLVGTTASLQGAIANEGQVEFNQSANGTYSNAISGSGSMIKSGAGTVTLTASNTYTGTTTVTGGLIVNGSISGSATTVQSGGFLGGSGTVGSLTIESGGTLAPGNSPGTLNINGNLLWTANGNYDWQIFNASGTAGNTNGWDLLNISGALDLTALSAGEKFNINMWSLASLYPDVNGNATGFNNTQNYRWTIATAAGGITNFSTNYFNLFVSANNNATGFKNNTDGGLFALETQGNNLDIVFTAKTGPSPVPEPGTWAAAALLLGGAAFARWRKRRK
;
A
#
# COMPACT_ATOMS: atom_id res chain seq x y z
N MET A 1 -26.79 -67.89 0.12
CA MET A 1 -27.75 -67.45 -0.92
C MET A 1 -28.97 -66.88 -0.22
N THR A 2 -28.95 -65.58 0.06
CA THR A 2 -30.11 -64.77 0.48
C THR A 2 -29.75 -63.36 0.04
N LYS A 3 -30.05 -63.02 -1.23
CA LYS A 3 -29.59 -61.78 -1.87
C LYS A 3 -30.77 -60.84 -2.04
N TYR A 4 -30.61 -59.64 -1.48
CA TYR A 4 -31.15 -58.34 -1.91
C TYR A 4 -32.60 -58.29 -2.41
N VAL A 5 -33.51 -57.84 -1.54
CA VAL A 5 -34.79 -57.24 -1.95
C VAL A 5 -34.75 -55.76 -1.57
N ILE A 6 -34.09 -54.94 -2.38
CA ILE A 6 -34.37 -53.49 -2.52
C ILE A 6 -34.06 -53.13 -3.97
N LEU A 7 -34.94 -52.35 -4.61
CA LEU A 7 -35.04 -51.95 -6.02
C LEU A 7 -35.80 -52.90 -6.94
N PHE A 8 -37.11 -52.69 -7.06
CA PHE A 8 -37.77 -52.45 -8.35
C PHE A 8 -39.14 -51.80 -8.10
N ALA A 9 -39.20 -50.48 -8.23
CA ALA A 9 -40.46 -49.73 -8.36
C ALA A 9 -40.20 -48.52 -9.27
N ALA A 10 -39.96 -48.80 -10.55
CA ALA A 10 -39.92 -47.79 -11.60
C ALA A 10 -40.63 -48.37 -12.83
N ALA A 11 -41.95 -48.18 -12.89
CA ALA A 11 -42.76 -48.04 -14.12
C ALA A 11 -44.25 -48.26 -13.81
N LEU A 12 -44.96 -47.22 -13.37
CA LEU A 12 -46.34 -46.86 -13.78
C LEU A 12 -46.83 -45.72 -12.89
N CYS A 13 -46.97 -44.50 -13.44
CA CYS A 13 -48.25 -43.79 -13.58
C CYS A 13 -47.98 -42.32 -13.97
N PHE A 14 -48.53 -41.91 -15.11
CA PHE A 14 -48.70 -40.50 -15.47
C PHE A 14 -49.98 -39.97 -14.79
N ALA A 15 -49.96 -38.68 -14.48
CA ALA A 15 -51.05 -37.80 -14.06
C ALA A 15 -51.43 -37.75 -12.55
N SER A 16 -51.53 -36.49 -12.09
CA SER A 16 -52.08 -36.00 -10.81
C SER A 16 -51.33 -36.30 -9.50
N GLY A 17 -50.68 -35.27 -8.95
CA GLY A 17 -50.48 -35.04 -7.52
C GLY A 17 -49.82 -36.15 -6.71
N ILE A 18 -48.50 -36.34 -6.87
CA ILE A 18 -47.73 -37.22 -5.97
C ILE A 18 -47.22 -36.37 -4.80
N THR A 19 -47.82 -36.57 -3.63
CA THR A 19 -47.28 -36.19 -2.33
C THR A 19 -45.90 -36.82 -2.18
N ALA A 20 -44.86 -35.98 -2.05
CA ALA A 20 -43.49 -36.43 -1.86
C ALA A 20 -43.41 -37.32 -0.60
N GLN A 21 -42.85 -38.53 -0.75
CA GLN A 21 -42.65 -39.48 0.34
C GLN A 21 -41.83 -38.80 1.46
N ALA A 22 -42.32 -38.84 2.69
CA ALA A 22 -41.57 -38.47 3.88
C ALA A 22 -40.42 -39.48 4.07
N GLN A 23 -39.25 -39.19 3.51
CA GLN A 23 -38.02 -39.95 3.75
C GLN A 23 -37.16 -39.14 4.72
N THR A 24 -37.04 -39.62 5.95
CA THR A 24 -36.28 -38.96 7.01
C THR A 24 -34.76 -39.05 6.82
N SER A 25 -34.29 -40.05 6.06
CA SER A 25 -32.89 -40.21 5.67
C SER A 25 -32.71 -40.91 4.32
N VAL A 26 -31.72 -40.47 3.55
CA VAL A 26 -31.34 -41.04 2.25
C VAL A 26 -29.82 -41.07 2.15
N THR A 27 -29.22 -42.25 2.02
CA THR A 27 -27.80 -42.41 1.71
C THR A 27 -27.64 -42.68 0.22
N LEU A 28 -26.91 -41.81 -0.47
CA LEU A 28 -26.65 -41.92 -1.90
C LEU A 28 -25.30 -42.65 -2.09
N ASP A 29 -25.31 -43.77 -2.80
CA ASP A 29 -24.11 -44.57 -3.10
C ASP A 29 -23.30 -43.91 -4.23
N GLY A 30 -22.13 -43.39 -3.90
CA GLY A 30 -21.15 -42.94 -4.85
C GLY A 30 -20.31 -44.10 -5.39
N ALA A 31 -20.93 -45.03 -6.12
CA ALA A 31 -20.17 -45.86 -7.04
C ALA A 31 -19.59 -44.93 -8.11
N SER A 32 -18.27 -45.04 -8.37
CA SER A 32 -17.47 -44.20 -9.29
C SER A 32 -18.29 -43.46 -10.37
N GLY A 33 -18.48 -42.15 -10.18
CA GLY A 33 -19.21 -41.28 -11.10
C GLY A 33 -20.29 -40.44 -10.39
N SER A 34 -20.55 -39.24 -10.89
CA SER A 34 -21.57 -38.34 -10.31
C SER A 34 -22.97 -38.92 -10.51
N GLN A 35 -23.65 -39.31 -9.43
CA GLN A 35 -25.01 -39.84 -9.49
C GLN A 35 -26.03 -38.71 -9.67
N VAL A 36 -27.07 -38.94 -10.47
CA VAL A 36 -28.13 -37.94 -10.73
C VAL A 36 -29.46 -38.47 -10.21
N TYR A 37 -30.07 -37.72 -9.31
CA TYR A 37 -31.37 -38.00 -8.70
C TYR A 37 -32.40 -37.00 -9.21
N ASN A 38 -33.50 -37.48 -9.79
CA ASN A 38 -34.51 -36.63 -10.43
C ASN A 38 -35.83 -36.55 -9.64
N ALA A 39 -35.97 -37.30 -8.55
CA ALA A 39 -37.22 -37.39 -7.79
C ALA A 39 -37.32 -36.24 -6.78
N SER A 40 -38.48 -35.57 -6.73
CA SER A 40 -38.74 -34.55 -5.71
C SER A 40 -38.83 -35.16 -4.31
N ARG A 41 -38.43 -34.39 -3.29
CA ARG A 41 -38.37 -34.84 -1.88
C ARG A 41 -39.09 -33.87 -0.95
N SER A 42 -39.61 -34.38 0.18
CA SER A 42 -40.14 -33.54 1.26
C SER A 42 -39.18 -33.54 2.46
N THR A 43 -39.04 -32.38 3.11
CA THR A 43 -38.36 -32.20 4.40
C THR A 43 -39.32 -32.29 5.58
N ASP A 44 -40.61 -32.60 5.39
CA ASP A 44 -41.55 -32.79 6.50
C ASP A 44 -41.07 -33.95 7.39
N GLY A 45 -40.79 -33.66 8.67
CA GLY A 45 -40.13 -34.59 9.58
C GLY A 45 -38.59 -34.54 9.58
N GLY A 46 -37.98 -33.68 8.77
CA GLY A 46 -36.54 -33.52 8.58
C GLY A 46 -35.96 -34.48 7.54
N LEU A 47 -35.14 -33.97 6.62
CA LEU A 47 -34.49 -34.76 5.57
C LEU A 47 -32.98 -34.78 5.80
N THR A 48 -32.39 -35.97 5.95
CA THR A 48 -30.94 -36.13 5.94
C THR A 48 -30.48 -36.78 4.62
N ILE A 49 -29.58 -36.13 3.90
CA ILE A 49 -28.91 -36.68 2.71
C ILE A 49 -27.46 -36.99 3.07
N GLY A 50 -27.09 -38.27 2.98
CA GLY A 50 -25.72 -38.73 3.16
C GLY A 50 -25.06 -39.17 1.86
N LEU A 51 -23.74 -39.08 1.81
CA LEU A 51 -22.93 -39.71 0.75
C LEU A 51 -21.97 -40.72 1.36
N GLY A 52 -21.82 -41.85 0.68
CA GLY A 52 -20.81 -42.84 1.03
C GLY A 52 -20.50 -43.74 -0.17
N PHE A 53 -19.58 -44.67 0.03
CA PHE A 53 -19.29 -45.71 -0.96
C PHE A 53 -19.10 -47.07 -0.30
N GLY A 54 -19.44 -48.12 -1.04
CA GLY A 54 -19.25 -49.50 -0.61
C GLY A 54 -17.78 -49.90 -0.50
N VAL A 55 -17.44 -50.60 0.58
CA VAL A 55 -16.14 -51.27 0.79
C VAL A 55 -16.35 -52.71 1.18
N ASP A 56 -15.42 -53.57 0.80
CA ASP A 56 -15.30 -54.91 1.38
C ASP A 56 -14.27 -54.88 2.50
N TYR A 57 -14.51 -55.62 3.57
CA TYR A 57 -13.58 -55.73 4.69
C TYR A 57 -13.38 -57.19 5.13
N LEU A 58 -12.20 -57.43 5.71
CA LEU A 58 -11.83 -58.65 6.40
C LEU A 58 -11.17 -58.25 7.72
N VAL A 59 -11.70 -58.74 8.84
CA VAL A 59 -11.18 -58.52 10.20
C VAL A 59 -10.90 -59.89 10.80
N ILE A 60 -9.64 -60.12 11.16
CA ILE A 60 -9.17 -61.35 11.80
C ILE A 60 -8.62 -61.02 13.18
N GLY A 61 -9.13 -61.68 14.22
CA GLY A 61 -8.60 -61.55 15.59
C GLY A 61 -7.19 -62.12 15.73
N GLY A 62 -6.48 -61.77 16.81
CA GLY A 62 -5.24 -62.48 17.15
C GLY A 62 -5.53 -63.92 17.55
N GLY A 63 -4.67 -64.88 17.19
CA GLY A 63 -4.79 -66.27 17.62
C GLY A 63 -4.46 -66.43 19.11
N GLY A 64 -5.02 -67.44 19.76
CA GLY A 64 -4.63 -67.85 21.11
C GLY A 64 -3.29 -68.59 21.10
N ALA A 65 -2.59 -68.56 22.23
CA ALA A 65 -1.37 -69.35 22.41
C ALA A 65 -1.68 -70.81 22.74
N GLY A 66 -0.75 -71.71 22.41
CA GLY A 66 -0.71 -73.04 23.01
C GLY A 66 -0.41 -72.95 24.52
N ALA A 67 -0.71 -74.01 25.26
CA ALA A 67 -0.41 -74.08 26.69
C ALA A 67 1.00 -74.64 26.98
N TYR A 68 1.55 -74.28 28.14
CA TYR A 68 2.82 -74.81 28.66
C TYR A 68 2.65 -76.22 29.22
N ALA A 69 3.62 -77.10 28.93
CA ALA A 69 3.71 -78.44 29.50
C ALA A 69 4.73 -78.43 30.66
N THR A 70 4.33 -78.85 31.87
CA THR A 70 5.26 -79.05 33.00
C THR A 70 5.89 -80.44 32.97
N PRO A 71 7.09 -80.64 33.54
CA PRO A 71 7.58 -81.97 33.85
C PRO A 71 6.68 -82.61 34.92
N ALA A 72 5.80 -83.53 34.52
CA ALA A 72 4.96 -84.28 35.44
C ALA A 72 5.75 -85.37 36.18
N ALA A 73 5.35 -85.70 37.41
CA ALA A 73 5.98 -86.77 38.19
C ALA A 73 5.66 -88.19 37.66
N ASP A 74 4.67 -88.29 36.77
CA ASP A 74 4.11 -89.49 36.14
C ASP A 74 4.40 -89.60 34.62
N GLY A 75 5.10 -88.63 34.04
CA GLY A 75 5.55 -88.64 32.63
C GLY A 75 4.66 -87.83 31.67
N TYR A 76 5.32 -87.14 30.72
CA TYR A 76 4.89 -86.61 29.41
C TYR A 76 3.41 -86.18 29.19
N GLU A 77 3.13 -84.87 29.18
CA GLU A 77 1.76 -84.28 29.15
C GLU A 77 1.47 -83.46 27.87
N GLY A 78 0.67 -84.01 26.93
CA GLY A 78 0.28 -83.27 25.73
C GLY A 78 -0.63 -82.07 26.03
N THR A 79 -0.30 -80.88 25.53
CA THR A 79 -1.10 -79.66 25.75
C THR A 79 -1.98 -79.28 24.57
N GLY A 80 -3.07 -78.57 24.84
CA GLY A 80 -3.99 -78.10 23.81
C GLY A 80 -3.35 -77.02 22.91
N GLY A 81 -3.65 -77.09 21.62
CA GLY A 81 -3.31 -76.02 20.68
C GLY A 81 -4.14 -74.76 20.91
N GLY A 82 -3.57 -73.59 20.63
CA GLY A 82 -4.29 -72.32 20.66
C GLY A 82 -5.35 -72.26 19.57
N GLY A 83 -6.53 -71.71 19.89
CA GLY A 83 -7.58 -71.44 18.93
C GLY A 83 -7.19 -70.29 18.00
N ALA A 84 -7.64 -70.32 16.76
CA ALA A 84 -7.45 -69.22 15.84
C ALA A 84 -8.23 -67.96 16.26
N GLY A 85 -7.81 -66.81 15.76
CA GLY A 85 -8.60 -65.59 15.84
C GLY A 85 -9.97 -65.76 15.17
N GLY A 86 -10.95 -64.94 15.57
CA GLY A 86 -12.24 -64.87 14.89
C GLY A 86 -12.07 -64.37 13.46
N PHE A 87 -12.92 -64.86 12.55
CA PHE A 87 -12.97 -64.44 11.16
C PHE A 87 -14.27 -63.69 10.89
N VAL A 88 -14.16 -62.40 10.55
CA VAL A 88 -15.31 -61.57 10.19
C VAL A 88 -15.03 -60.91 8.85
N ASP A 89 -15.86 -61.22 7.85
CA ASP A 89 -15.81 -60.62 6.52
C ASP A 89 -17.16 -60.06 6.11
N GLY A 90 -17.16 -59.07 5.23
CA GLY A 90 -18.40 -58.48 4.74
C GLY A 90 -18.17 -57.27 3.86
N SER A 91 -19.27 -56.58 3.56
CA SER A 91 -19.28 -55.31 2.84
C SER A 91 -20.02 -54.27 3.66
N THR A 92 -19.54 -53.03 3.68
CA THR A 92 -20.17 -51.91 4.39
C THR A 92 -20.07 -50.61 3.60
N PHE A 93 -20.72 -49.55 4.08
CA PHE A 93 -20.64 -48.21 3.49
C PHE A 93 -19.79 -47.29 4.34
N LEU A 94 -18.84 -46.61 3.70
CA LEU A 94 -18.07 -45.56 4.34
C LEU A 94 -18.65 -44.19 3.99
N SER A 95 -19.17 -43.50 5.00
CA SER A 95 -19.78 -42.17 4.97
C SER A 95 -19.06 -41.12 5.83
N SER A 96 -17.98 -41.52 6.51
CA SER A 96 -17.13 -40.67 7.35
C SER A 96 -15.74 -40.53 6.74
N GLN A 97 -14.97 -39.52 7.15
CA GLN A 97 -13.61 -39.31 6.65
C GLN A 97 -12.54 -40.18 7.34
N SER A 98 -12.85 -40.75 8.50
CA SER A 98 -11.92 -41.57 9.27
C SER A 98 -12.64 -42.70 9.98
N TYR A 99 -12.03 -43.87 10.00
CA TYR A 99 -12.55 -45.08 10.63
C TYR A 99 -11.50 -45.70 11.55
N GLY A 100 -11.92 -46.09 12.76
CA GLY A 100 -11.04 -46.75 13.73
C GLY A 100 -10.68 -48.16 13.26
N VAL A 101 -9.40 -48.52 13.39
CA VAL A 101 -8.92 -49.88 13.12
C VAL A 101 -8.12 -50.32 14.33
N SER A 102 -8.32 -51.55 14.80
CA SER A 102 -7.45 -52.17 15.80
C SER A 102 -7.06 -53.56 15.33
N VAL A 103 -5.79 -53.91 15.48
CA VAL A 103 -5.31 -55.26 15.20
C VAL A 103 -4.97 -55.94 16.52
N GLY A 104 -5.63 -57.06 16.79
CA GLY A 104 -5.40 -57.87 17.97
C GLY A 104 -4.02 -58.53 17.95
N ALA A 105 -3.28 -58.42 19.06
CA ALA A 105 -2.06 -59.17 19.26
C ALA A 105 -2.36 -60.67 19.40
N GLY A 106 -1.40 -61.51 19.01
CA GLY A 106 -1.47 -62.93 19.33
C GLY A 106 -1.38 -63.16 20.84
N GLY A 107 -1.99 -64.23 21.32
CA GLY A 107 -1.87 -64.66 22.71
C GLY A 107 -0.41 -64.92 23.06
N ALA A 108 0.02 -64.46 24.23
CA ALA A 108 1.36 -64.75 24.72
C ALA A 108 1.49 -66.23 25.08
N GLY A 109 2.56 -66.88 24.63
CA GLY A 109 2.94 -68.21 25.11
C GLY A 109 3.27 -68.17 26.61
N THR A 110 2.89 -69.21 27.33
CA THR A 110 3.13 -69.33 28.78
C THR A 110 4.53 -69.89 29.05
N GLY A 111 5.23 -69.33 30.04
CA GLY A 111 6.66 -69.60 30.30
C GLY A 111 7.01 -70.40 31.56
N SER A 112 6.05 -70.89 32.36
CA SER A 112 6.25 -71.87 33.43
C SER A 112 4.92 -72.23 34.14
N GLY A 113 4.71 -73.51 34.49
CA GLY A 113 3.55 -74.03 35.25
C GLY A 113 2.35 -74.48 34.41
N VAL A 114 1.52 -75.42 34.92
CA VAL A 114 0.29 -75.93 34.26
C VAL A 114 -0.71 -74.78 34.09
N THR A 115 -0.59 -74.04 32.98
CA THR A 115 -1.35 -72.82 32.71
C THR A 115 -1.95 -72.87 31.32
N ARG A 116 -3.14 -72.31 31.17
CA ARG A 116 -3.76 -72.14 29.86
C ARG A 116 -2.96 -71.11 29.06
N GLY A 117 -2.88 -71.31 27.75
CA GLY A 117 -2.31 -70.30 26.86
C GLY A 117 -3.03 -68.95 26.98
N GLY A 118 -2.34 -67.86 26.68
CA GLY A 118 -2.96 -66.54 26.59
C GLY A 118 -3.99 -66.49 25.46
N ASN A 119 -5.13 -65.83 25.69
CA ASN A 119 -6.08 -65.53 24.61
C ASN A 119 -5.47 -64.47 23.68
N GLY A 120 -5.82 -64.54 22.40
CA GLY A 120 -5.53 -63.47 21.46
C GLY A 120 -6.31 -62.20 21.77
N GLY A 121 -5.83 -61.08 21.26
CA GLY A 121 -6.54 -59.81 21.27
C GLY A 121 -7.60 -59.73 20.16
N ASN A 122 -8.62 -58.90 20.38
CA ASN A 122 -9.63 -58.61 19.36
C ASN A 122 -9.08 -57.69 18.28
N SER A 123 -9.51 -57.89 17.03
CA SER A 123 -9.32 -56.92 15.95
C SER A 123 -10.64 -56.24 15.63
N THR A 124 -10.60 -54.96 15.26
CA THR A 124 -11.79 -54.18 14.91
C THR A 124 -11.57 -53.36 13.63
N PHE A 125 -12.62 -53.27 12.83
CA PHE A 125 -12.78 -52.23 11.82
C PHE A 125 -14.10 -51.53 12.10
N ASP A 126 -14.05 -50.28 12.56
CA ASP A 126 -15.22 -49.54 13.01
C ASP A 126 -16.04 -50.35 14.04
N ILE A 127 -17.30 -50.69 13.74
CA ILE A 127 -18.16 -51.51 14.60
C ILE A 127 -17.96 -53.03 14.44
N TYR A 128 -17.19 -53.47 13.43
CA TYR A 128 -16.99 -54.89 13.12
C TYR A 128 -15.84 -55.47 13.93
N THR A 129 -16.15 -56.37 14.86
CA THR A 129 -15.18 -56.94 15.82
C THR A 129 -14.99 -58.43 15.57
N ALA A 130 -13.73 -58.83 15.33
CA ALA A 130 -13.31 -60.21 15.36
C ALA A 130 -12.65 -60.52 16.72
N LEU A 131 -13.20 -61.49 17.45
CA LEU A 131 -12.72 -61.85 18.78
C LEU A 131 -11.36 -62.56 18.69
N GLY A 132 -10.49 -62.36 19.68
CA GLY A 132 -9.26 -63.11 19.78
C GLY A 132 -9.49 -64.60 20.05
N GLY A 133 -8.58 -65.45 19.58
CA GLY A 133 -8.64 -66.90 19.75
C GLY A 133 -8.44 -67.32 21.20
N GLY A 134 -9.11 -68.40 21.60
CA GLY A 134 -8.97 -68.96 22.94
C GLY A 134 -7.62 -69.66 23.09
N GLY A 135 -6.92 -69.42 24.20
CA GLY A 135 -5.70 -70.16 24.52
C GLY A 135 -5.95 -71.65 24.75
N GLY A 136 -4.97 -72.48 24.39
CA GLY A 136 -5.00 -73.92 24.61
C GLY A 136 -5.05 -74.28 26.10
N GLY A 137 -5.62 -75.44 26.42
CA GLY A 137 -5.65 -75.98 27.77
C GLY A 137 -4.29 -76.60 28.14
N GLY A 138 -3.76 -76.29 29.31
CA GLY A 138 -2.70 -77.09 29.94
C GLY A 138 -3.24 -78.44 30.40
N TYR A 139 -2.39 -79.34 30.86
CA TYR A 139 -2.79 -80.69 31.29
C TYR A 139 -4.05 -80.70 32.20
N GLY A 140 -5.06 -81.48 31.80
CA GLY A 140 -6.36 -81.58 32.48
C GLY A 140 -7.21 -80.30 32.51
N LEU A 141 -6.82 -79.23 31.80
CA LEU A 141 -7.56 -77.97 31.72
C LEU A 141 -8.30 -77.85 30.40
N THR A 142 -9.54 -77.35 30.48
CA THR A 142 -10.31 -77.01 29.28
C THR A 142 -9.64 -75.89 28.50
N GLY A 143 -9.77 -75.92 27.17
CA GLY A 143 -9.37 -74.79 26.34
C GLY A 143 -10.17 -73.53 26.67
N ASN A 144 -9.59 -72.36 26.48
CA ASN A 144 -10.33 -71.11 26.59
C ASN A 144 -11.27 -70.92 25.40
N SER A 145 -12.41 -70.28 25.66
CA SER A 145 -13.29 -69.83 24.59
C SER A 145 -12.72 -68.57 23.92
N GLY A 146 -13.05 -68.36 22.65
CA GLY A 146 -12.60 -67.20 21.88
C GLY A 146 -13.31 -67.09 20.54
N GLY A 147 -12.74 -66.33 19.60
CA GLY A 147 -13.20 -66.31 18.21
C GLY A 147 -13.28 -67.73 17.65
N SER A 148 -12.17 -68.47 17.75
CA SER A 148 -12.15 -69.93 17.77
C SER A 148 -11.69 -70.43 19.13
N GLY A 149 -12.16 -71.60 19.56
CA GLY A 149 -11.84 -72.15 20.88
C GLY A 149 -10.47 -72.84 20.91
N GLY A 150 -9.77 -72.75 22.04
CA GLY A 150 -8.52 -73.49 22.26
C GLY A 150 -8.76 -75.00 22.41
N GLY A 151 -7.77 -75.82 22.08
CA GLY A 151 -7.83 -77.27 22.29
C GLY A 151 -7.81 -77.63 23.78
N GLY A 152 -8.43 -78.75 24.14
CA GLY A 152 -8.36 -79.29 25.50
C GLY A 152 -6.96 -79.82 25.80
N GLY A 153 -6.46 -79.61 27.02
CA GLY A 153 -5.19 -80.20 27.44
C GLY A 153 -5.32 -81.68 27.74
N GLY A 154 -4.25 -82.44 27.47
CA GLY A 154 -4.15 -83.88 27.65
C GLY A 154 -4.69 -84.33 29.00
N ARG A 155 -5.39 -85.47 29.01
CA ARG A 155 -6.09 -86.16 30.11
C ARG A 155 -7.62 -86.21 29.97
N ASN A 156 -8.17 -87.42 30.10
CA ASN A 156 -9.60 -87.72 30.34
C ASN A 156 -10.61 -86.96 29.45
N GLY A 157 -10.34 -86.81 28.16
CA GLY A 157 -11.32 -86.20 27.24
C GLY A 157 -11.63 -84.73 27.55
N THR A 158 -10.70 -84.02 28.20
CA THR A 158 -10.89 -82.61 28.58
C THR A 158 -11.35 -81.77 27.40
N LEU A 159 -12.39 -80.97 27.62
CA LEU A 159 -13.08 -80.27 26.53
C LEU A 159 -12.22 -79.17 25.91
N GLY A 160 -12.30 -79.07 24.59
CA GLY A 160 -11.90 -77.86 23.87
C GLY A 160 -12.76 -76.67 24.28
N GLY A 161 -12.19 -75.47 24.20
CA GLY A 161 -12.93 -74.23 24.36
C GLY A 161 -13.97 -74.05 23.26
N ALA A 162 -15.03 -73.29 23.56
CA ALA A 162 -16.06 -72.99 22.59
C ALA A 162 -15.57 -71.93 21.58
N GLY A 163 -15.88 -72.12 20.30
CA GLY A 163 -15.77 -71.08 19.28
C GLY A 163 -16.98 -70.16 19.32
N THR A 164 -16.79 -68.90 18.92
CA THR A 164 -17.89 -67.94 18.81
C THR A 164 -18.64 -68.15 17.51
N ALA A 165 -19.95 -68.35 17.60
CA ALA A 165 -20.81 -68.58 16.43
C ALA A 165 -20.62 -67.49 15.36
N GLY A 166 -20.36 -67.91 14.13
CA GLY A 166 -20.13 -67.01 12.99
C GLY A 166 -18.72 -66.45 12.86
N GLN A 167 -17.83 -66.68 13.83
CA GLN A 167 -16.41 -66.24 13.76
C GLN A 167 -15.41 -67.40 13.76
N GLY A 168 -15.75 -68.52 14.40
CA GLY A 168 -14.89 -69.69 14.43
C GLY A 168 -15.51 -70.89 15.11
N PHE A 169 -14.78 -72.00 15.11
CA PHE A 169 -15.24 -73.29 15.64
C PHE A 169 -14.56 -73.62 16.97
N SER A 170 -15.15 -74.58 17.69
CA SER A 170 -14.59 -75.08 18.96
C SER A 170 -13.27 -75.81 18.75
N GLY A 171 -12.44 -75.82 19.79
CA GLY A 171 -11.26 -76.66 19.84
C GLY A 171 -11.62 -78.14 19.94
N GLY A 172 -10.71 -78.99 19.53
CA GLY A 172 -10.77 -80.42 19.76
C GLY A 172 -10.61 -80.74 21.24
N ASN A 173 -11.28 -81.79 21.69
CA ASN A 173 -11.08 -82.31 23.03
C ASN A 173 -9.72 -83.03 23.12
N ALA A 174 -9.19 -83.18 24.32
CA ALA A 174 -8.13 -84.15 24.54
C ALA A 174 -8.62 -85.58 24.24
N GLN A 175 -7.70 -86.51 24.08
CA GLN A 175 -7.99 -87.94 23.87
C GLN A 175 -8.96 -88.48 24.95
N PRO A 176 -10.05 -89.18 24.56
CA PRO A 176 -10.94 -89.87 25.51
C PRO A 176 -10.22 -91.10 26.11
N GLY A 177 -9.97 -91.11 27.41
CA GLY A 177 -9.16 -92.17 28.05
C GLY A 177 -9.89 -93.51 28.18
N THR A 178 -9.20 -94.62 27.88
CA THR A 178 -9.69 -95.99 28.17
C THR A 178 -8.76 -96.89 28.97
N THR A 179 -7.52 -96.51 29.33
CA THR A 179 -6.69 -97.02 30.45
C THR A 179 -5.27 -96.42 30.37
N LEU A 180 -4.58 -96.41 31.51
CA LEU A 180 -3.31 -95.76 31.90
C LEU A 180 -2.33 -95.35 30.77
N GLN A 181 -1.90 -94.07 30.83
CA GLN A 181 -0.89 -93.34 30.02
C GLN A 181 -1.28 -92.88 28.60
N GLN A 182 -2.42 -92.18 28.46
CA GLN A 182 -2.87 -91.59 27.19
C GLN A 182 -3.16 -90.10 27.38
N GLU A 183 -2.27 -89.22 26.88
CA GLU A 183 -2.22 -87.80 27.29
C GLU A 183 -2.16 -86.80 26.12
N ALA A 184 -2.65 -87.15 24.93
CA ALA A 184 -2.63 -86.24 23.79
C ALA A 184 -3.62 -85.06 23.90
N GLY A 185 -3.12 -83.87 23.58
CA GLY A 185 -3.88 -82.62 23.57
C GLY A 185 -4.73 -82.45 22.31
N GLY A 186 -5.85 -81.75 22.44
CA GLY A 186 -6.71 -81.41 21.32
C GLY A 186 -6.13 -80.28 20.46
N GLY A 187 -6.44 -80.29 19.17
CA GLY A 187 -6.10 -79.18 18.28
C GLY A 187 -6.99 -77.96 18.56
N GLY A 188 -6.45 -76.75 18.39
CA GLY A 188 -7.24 -75.53 18.46
C GLY A 188 -8.26 -75.44 17.32
N GLY A 189 -9.40 -74.80 17.56
CA GLY A 189 -10.39 -74.54 16.52
C GLY A 189 -9.87 -73.55 15.49
N GLY A 190 -10.22 -73.76 14.22
CA GLY A 190 -10.01 -72.79 13.15
C GLY A 190 -11.31 -72.06 12.78
N ALA A 191 -11.20 -71.05 11.93
CA ALA A 191 -12.37 -70.33 11.42
C ALA A 191 -13.19 -71.13 10.37
N GLY A 192 -12.59 -72.14 9.75
CA GLY A 192 -13.21 -72.99 8.72
C GLY A 192 -13.56 -74.40 9.18
N GLY A 193 -13.08 -74.83 10.35
CA GLY A 193 -13.44 -76.12 10.94
C GLY A 193 -13.00 -76.26 12.40
N ALA A 194 -13.64 -77.18 13.13
CA ALA A 194 -13.26 -77.50 14.49
C ALA A 194 -11.87 -78.16 14.53
N GLY A 195 -11.15 -77.97 15.64
CA GLY A 195 -9.92 -78.73 15.90
C GLY A 195 -10.26 -80.20 16.09
N THR A 196 -9.38 -81.10 15.64
CA THR A 196 -9.60 -82.53 15.89
C THR A 196 -9.22 -82.85 17.33
N ALA A 197 -9.89 -83.85 17.90
CA ALA A 197 -9.45 -84.39 19.18
C ALA A 197 -8.10 -85.09 19.04
N GLY A 198 -7.37 -85.22 20.14
CA GLY A 198 -6.28 -86.20 20.23
C GLY A 198 -6.85 -87.61 20.02
N ASP A 199 -6.11 -88.47 19.33
CA ASP A 199 -6.57 -89.82 18.99
C ASP A 199 -6.07 -90.88 19.97
N THR A 200 -6.57 -92.12 19.86
CA THR A 200 -6.20 -93.22 20.76
C THR A 200 -4.78 -93.75 20.55
N LEU A 201 -4.06 -93.26 19.54
CA LEU A 201 -2.65 -93.55 19.27
C LEU A 201 -1.76 -92.44 19.83
N GLU A 202 -2.30 -91.62 20.73
CA GLU A 202 -1.59 -90.53 21.40
C GLU A 202 -1.07 -89.44 20.43
N ASN A 203 -1.62 -89.40 19.22
CA ASN A 203 -1.35 -88.32 18.28
C ASN A 203 -2.06 -87.04 18.73
N GLY A 204 -1.33 -85.94 18.66
CA GLY A 204 -1.86 -84.63 18.95
C GLY A 204 -2.95 -84.25 17.95
N GLY A 205 -4.02 -83.62 18.43
CA GLY A 205 -5.11 -83.18 17.55
C GLY A 205 -4.64 -82.14 16.54
N ASN A 206 -5.03 -82.28 15.28
CA ASN A 206 -4.76 -81.27 14.26
C ASN A 206 -5.59 -80.02 14.52
N GLY A 207 -4.96 -78.86 14.31
CA GLY A 207 -5.64 -77.58 14.33
C GLY A 207 -6.72 -77.50 13.25
N GLY A 208 -7.85 -76.91 13.60
CA GLY A 208 -8.95 -76.72 12.67
C GLY A 208 -8.53 -75.84 11.49
N ILE A 209 -9.02 -76.16 10.29
CA ILE A 209 -8.69 -75.38 9.09
C ILE A 209 -9.20 -73.94 9.25
N GLY A 210 -8.45 -72.98 8.72
CA GLY A 210 -8.90 -71.61 8.57
C GLY A 210 -9.94 -71.43 7.47
N LYS A 211 -10.48 -70.23 7.34
CA LYS A 211 -11.44 -69.87 6.30
C LYS A 211 -10.74 -69.08 5.18
N VAL A 212 -11.09 -69.37 3.93
CA VAL A 212 -10.51 -68.71 2.75
C VAL A 212 -11.14 -67.33 2.52
N SER A 213 -10.32 -66.34 2.17
CA SER A 213 -10.74 -65.04 1.68
C SER A 213 -10.03 -64.70 0.36
N THR A 214 -10.74 -64.04 -0.54
CA THR A 214 -10.21 -63.49 -1.80
C THR A 214 -10.07 -61.98 -1.76
N ILE A 215 -10.12 -61.36 -0.56
CA ILE A 215 -10.12 -59.90 -0.42
C ILE A 215 -8.87 -59.26 -1.05
N THR A 216 -7.73 -59.93 -1.01
CA THR A 216 -6.48 -59.44 -1.61
C THR A 216 -6.37 -59.70 -3.12
N GLY A 217 -7.30 -60.48 -3.68
CA GLY A 217 -7.30 -60.92 -5.07
C GLY A 217 -6.76 -62.33 -5.30
N ALA A 218 -6.01 -62.86 -4.32
CA ALA A 218 -5.60 -64.26 -4.23
C ALA A 218 -6.41 -64.98 -3.16
N SER A 219 -6.62 -66.29 -3.31
CA SER A 219 -7.23 -67.13 -2.28
C SER A 219 -6.24 -67.37 -1.15
N VAL A 220 -6.48 -66.76 0.02
CA VAL A 220 -5.62 -66.91 1.20
C VAL A 220 -6.46 -67.46 2.35
N TYR A 221 -5.94 -68.46 3.06
CA TYR A 221 -6.54 -68.96 4.29
C TYR A 221 -6.14 -68.04 5.46
N TYR A 222 -7.11 -67.72 6.31
CA TYR A 222 -6.91 -66.98 7.56
C TYR A 222 -7.49 -67.77 8.73
N ALA A 223 -6.94 -67.52 9.93
CA ALA A 223 -7.40 -68.06 11.19
C ALA A 223 -7.40 -69.61 11.23
N GLY A 224 -6.25 -70.24 11.00
CA GLY A 224 -6.03 -71.67 11.24
C GLY A 224 -5.71 -71.96 12.71
N GLY A 225 -6.29 -73.02 13.28
CA GLY A 225 -6.04 -73.42 14.67
C GLY A 225 -4.64 -74.02 14.87
N GLY A 226 -4.08 -73.93 16.07
CA GLY A 226 -2.81 -74.58 16.41
C GLY A 226 -2.98 -76.08 16.61
N GLY A 227 -1.95 -76.87 16.29
CA GLY A 227 -1.94 -78.30 16.61
C GLY A 227 -1.83 -78.58 18.11
N GLY A 228 -2.39 -79.68 18.59
CA GLY A 228 -2.25 -80.17 19.96
C GLY A 228 -0.96 -80.98 20.13
N GLY A 229 -0.40 -80.96 21.34
CA GLY A 229 0.76 -81.78 21.73
C GLY A 229 0.42 -83.26 21.69
N ALA A 230 1.31 -84.06 21.11
CA ALA A 230 1.29 -85.52 21.19
C ALA A 230 2.00 -85.99 22.45
N PHE A 231 1.81 -87.25 22.84
CA PHE A 231 2.62 -87.89 23.87
C PHE A 231 4.08 -88.11 23.37
N ALA A 232 5.01 -88.38 24.29
CA ALA A 232 6.45 -88.29 24.04
C ALA A 232 7.10 -89.46 23.29
N ASP A 233 6.37 -90.47 22.84
CA ASP A 233 7.00 -91.67 22.29
C ASP A 233 7.48 -91.48 20.84
N ASN A 234 8.56 -92.18 20.46
CA ASN A 234 9.27 -91.97 19.19
C ASN A 234 8.46 -92.29 17.92
N GLY A 235 7.20 -92.73 18.05
CA GLY A 235 6.27 -93.03 16.95
C GLY A 235 5.13 -92.03 16.76
N ASP A 236 4.89 -91.10 17.68
CA ASP A 236 3.65 -90.31 17.71
C ASP A 236 3.74 -89.05 16.84
N THR A 237 2.62 -88.74 16.18
CA THR A 237 2.51 -87.61 15.25
C THR A 237 1.99 -86.38 15.99
N GLN A 238 2.77 -85.30 15.95
CA GLN A 238 2.38 -84.00 16.49
C GLN A 238 1.20 -83.43 15.70
N GLY A 239 0.29 -82.77 16.41
CA GLY A 239 -0.80 -82.04 15.77
C GLY A 239 -0.24 -81.02 14.78
N THR A 240 -0.68 -81.10 13.53
CA THR A 240 -0.37 -80.09 12.53
C THR A 240 -1.24 -78.85 12.76
N GLY A 241 -0.69 -77.68 12.49
CA GLY A 241 -1.45 -76.43 12.47
C GLY A 241 -2.39 -76.39 11.28
N GLY A 242 -3.57 -75.83 11.47
CA GLY A 242 -4.55 -75.64 10.40
C GLY A 242 -4.06 -74.63 9.36
N LEU A 243 -4.50 -74.81 8.11
CA LEU A 243 -4.29 -73.84 7.02
C LEU A 243 -4.78 -72.46 7.47
N GLY A 244 -4.02 -71.41 7.15
CA GLY A 244 -4.28 -70.06 7.66
C GLY A 244 -3.44 -69.68 8.87
N GLY A 245 -2.23 -70.26 8.95
CA GLY A 245 -1.18 -69.82 9.85
C GLY A 245 -1.16 -70.50 11.21
N GLY A 246 -1.87 -71.62 11.40
CA GLY A 246 -1.79 -72.40 12.64
C GLY A 246 -0.37 -72.91 12.87
N GLY A 247 0.12 -72.79 14.10
CA GLY A 247 1.39 -73.36 14.51
C GLY A 247 1.28 -74.87 14.71
N ASN A 248 2.24 -75.62 14.18
CA ASN A 248 2.36 -77.05 14.50
C ASN A 248 2.71 -77.21 15.99
N ALA A 249 2.19 -78.27 16.62
CA ALA A 249 2.67 -78.64 17.93
C ALA A 249 4.17 -79.02 17.88
N SER A 250 4.86 -78.93 19.02
CA SER A 250 6.21 -79.46 19.20
C SER A 250 6.19 -80.67 20.13
N ARG A 251 7.08 -81.65 19.93
CA ARG A 251 7.32 -82.71 20.92
C ARG A 251 8.08 -82.18 22.13
N THR A 252 9.20 -81.48 21.92
CA THR A 252 10.00 -80.85 22.99
C THR A 252 10.28 -79.38 22.66
N GLY A 253 10.47 -78.54 23.67
CA GLY A 253 10.75 -77.11 23.46
C GLY A 253 9.51 -76.29 23.08
N THR A 254 9.65 -75.28 22.23
CA THR A 254 8.53 -74.36 21.96
C THR A 254 7.63 -74.84 20.84
N GLY A 255 6.32 -74.94 21.10
CA GLY A 255 5.32 -75.14 20.06
C GLY A 255 5.44 -74.10 18.94
N GLY A 256 5.09 -74.46 17.71
CA GLY A 256 5.15 -73.55 16.58
C GLY A 256 4.29 -72.31 16.81
N ALA A 257 4.85 -71.13 16.56
CA ALA A 257 4.08 -69.91 16.66
C ALA A 257 3.03 -69.82 15.53
N GLY A 258 1.87 -69.26 15.86
CA GLY A 258 0.92 -68.85 14.84
C GLY A 258 1.51 -67.78 13.93
N THR A 259 1.13 -67.77 12.66
CA THR A 259 1.63 -66.79 11.69
C THR A 259 0.97 -65.43 11.91
N ASN A 260 1.80 -64.42 12.16
CA ASN A 260 1.36 -63.03 12.29
C ASN A 260 0.68 -62.52 11.01
N GLY A 261 -0.38 -61.73 11.16
CA GLY A 261 -1.18 -61.24 10.04
C GLY A 261 -2.15 -62.26 9.45
N LEU A 262 -2.19 -63.49 9.98
CA LEU A 262 -3.19 -64.51 9.63
C LEU A 262 -4.09 -64.90 10.81
N GLY A 263 -3.79 -64.46 12.04
CA GLY A 263 -4.56 -64.82 13.24
C GLY A 263 -4.49 -66.30 13.61
N GLY A 264 -3.42 -67.00 13.21
CA GLY A 264 -3.26 -68.43 13.47
C GLY A 264 -3.04 -68.73 14.95
N GLY A 265 -3.59 -69.84 15.43
CA GLY A 265 -3.37 -70.32 16.80
C GLY A 265 -1.96 -70.89 16.99
N GLY A 266 -1.38 -70.72 18.17
CA GLY A 266 -0.08 -71.31 18.51
C GLY A 266 -0.17 -72.81 18.78
N GLY A 267 0.85 -73.57 18.39
CA GLY A 267 0.92 -75.01 18.64
C GLY A 267 1.09 -75.35 20.11
N GLY A 268 0.50 -76.45 20.54
CA GLY A 268 0.75 -77.07 21.84
C GLY A 268 2.12 -77.74 21.88
N VAL A 269 2.39 -78.40 22.99
CA VAL A 269 3.66 -79.08 23.26
C VAL A 269 3.38 -80.41 23.94
N GLY A 270 4.14 -81.44 23.58
CA GLY A 270 4.09 -82.76 24.20
C GLY A 270 4.84 -82.83 25.53
N ASP A 271 6.06 -82.29 25.56
CA ASP A 271 6.98 -82.39 26.69
C ASP A 271 7.74 -81.08 26.96
N ASP A 272 7.97 -80.81 28.25
CA ASP A 272 8.74 -79.70 28.83
C ASP A 272 9.07 -78.57 27.83
N GLY A 273 8.16 -77.60 27.78
CA GLY A 273 8.25 -76.57 26.77
C GLY A 273 7.10 -75.58 26.79
N ASN A 274 7.34 -74.44 26.15
CA ASN A 274 6.37 -73.36 26.06
C ASN A 274 5.42 -73.61 24.89
N GLY A 275 4.13 -73.44 25.13
CA GLY A 275 3.17 -73.35 24.02
C GLY A 275 3.54 -72.22 23.07
N GLY A 276 3.34 -72.46 21.77
CA GLY A 276 3.59 -71.47 20.74
C GLY A 276 2.74 -70.23 20.97
N ALA A 277 3.30 -69.05 20.74
CA ALA A 277 2.52 -67.82 20.75
C ALA A 277 1.48 -67.84 19.61
N GLY A 278 0.34 -67.20 19.84
CA GLY A 278 -0.61 -66.96 18.76
C GLY A 278 -0.07 -65.95 17.74
N GLY A 279 -0.54 -66.03 16.50
CA GLY A 279 -0.26 -65.02 15.48
C GLY A 279 -1.13 -63.78 15.67
N SER A 280 -0.59 -62.59 15.38
CA SER A 280 -1.42 -61.38 15.33
C SER A 280 -2.52 -61.46 14.28
N GLY A 281 -3.60 -60.70 14.51
CA GLY A 281 -4.68 -60.54 13.56
C GLY A 281 -4.30 -59.71 12.32
N VAL A 282 -5.28 -59.43 11.48
CA VAL A 282 -5.17 -58.51 10.35
C VAL A 282 -6.50 -57.83 10.08
N VAL A 283 -6.45 -56.58 9.63
CA VAL A 283 -7.61 -55.89 9.05
C VAL A 283 -7.29 -55.50 7.63
N ILE A 284 -8.14 -55.88 6.68
CA ILE A 284 -8.01 -55.51 5.26
C ILE A 284 -9.30 -54.84 4.84
N VAL A 285 -9.20 -53.64 4.27
CA VAL A 285 -10.34 -52.90 3.70
C VAL A 285 -10.01 -52.58 2.26
N ARG A 286 -10.93 -52.87 1.32
CA ARG A 286 -10.73 -52.55 -0.09
C ARG A 286 -11.92 -51.79 -0.68
N TYR A 287 -11.62 -50.98 -1.69
CA TYR A 287 -12.63 -50.32 -2.52
C TYR A 287 -12.14 -50.17 -3.95
N LYS A 288 -13.09 -50.01 -4.88
CA LYS A 288 -12.79 -49.87 -6.31
C LYS A 288 -12.18 -48.50 -6.62
N GLY A 289 -11.19 -48.45 -7.50
CA GLY A 289 -10.47 -47.24 -7.92
C GLY A 289 -9.00 -47.23 -7.51
N SER A 290 -8.20 -46.36 -8.14
CA SER A 290 -6.75 -46.26 -7.97
C SER A 290 -6.30 -45.21 -6.94
N ALA A 291 -7.16 -44.27 -6.57
CA ALA A 291 -6.85 -43.24 -5.58
C ALA A 291 -6.98 -43.82 -4.16
N ALA A 292 -5.96 -43.64 -3.34
CA ALA A 292 -5.88 -44.24 -2.01
C ALA A 292 -6.01 -43.23 -0.87
N GLY A 293 -6.64 -43.65 0.23
CA GLY A 293 -6.58 -42.95 1.52
C GLY A 293 -5.22 -43.16 2.18
N THR A 294 -5.12 -42.87 3.47
CA THR A 294 -3.95 -43.21 4.30
C THR A 294 -4.35 -44.19 5.40
N GLY A 295 -3.37 -44.89 5.97
CA GLY A 295 -3.58 -45.92 6.99
C GLY A 295 -3.33 -47.32 6.46
N GLY A 296 -2.61 -48.12 7.25
CA GLY A 296 -2.15 -49.45 6.84
C GLY A 296 -1.14 -49.39 5.69
N SER A 297 -0.79 -50.57 5.19
CA SER A 297 -0.06 -50.71 3.93
C SER A 297 -1.04 -50.62 2.76
N ILE A 298 -0.72 -49.77 1.78
CA ILE A 298 -1.56 -49.51 0.62
C ILE A 298 -1.02 -50.30 -0.57
N SER A 299 -1.88 -51.07 -1.23
CA SER A 299 -1.51 -51.82 -2.43
C SER A 299 -2.64 -51.86 -3.45
N SER A 300 -2.28 -52.11 -4.71
CA SER A 300 -3.26 -52.41 -5.75
C SER A 300 -3.68 -53.88 -5.65
N GLY A 301 -4.98 -54.13 -5.74
CA GLY A 301 -5.52 -55.48 -5.77
C GLY A 301 -5.05 -56.22 -7.01
N THR A 302 -4.81 -57.52 -6.85
CA THR A 302 -4.39 -58.42 -7.93
C THR A 302 -5.54 -59.38 -8.30
N GLY A 303 -5.41 -60.19 -9.35
CA GLY A 303 -6.40 -61.24 -9.65
C GLY A 303 -7.86 -60.77 -9.65
N THR A 304 -8.70 -61.38 -8.80
CA THR A 304 -10.13 -61.03 -8.67
C THR A 304 -10.38 -59.68 -8.00
N ALA A 305 -9.36 -59.08 -7.38
CA ALA A 305 -9.39 -57.73 -6.82
C ALA A 305 -8.74 -56.69 -7.75
N ALA A 306 -8.46 -57.03 -9.02
CA ALA A 306 -7.93 -56.07 -9.98
C ALA A 306 -8.84 -54.83 -10.09
N GLY A 307 -8.24 -53.64 -10.02
CA GLY A 307 -8.96 -52.36 -10.01
C GLY A 307 -9.46 -51.91 -8.62
N TYR A 308 -9.14 -52.66 -7.55
CA TYR A 308 -9.34 -52.22 -6.16
C TYR A 308 -8.05 -51.65 -5.57
N THR A 309 -8.20 -50.70 -4.65
CA THR A 309 -7.17 -50.27 -3.71
C THR A 309 -7.41 -50.98 -2.36
N LEU A 310 -6.36 -51.55 -1.79
CA LEU A 310 -6.38 -52.32 -0.54
C LEU A 310 -5.60 -51.58 0.54
N HIS A 311 -6.20 -51.46 1.72
CA HIS A 311 -5.56 -51.02 2.95
C HIS A 311 -5.42 -52.22 3.90
N THR A 312 -4.19 -52.65 4.18
CA THR A 312 -3.89 -53.82 5.01
C THR A 312 -3.16 -53.39 6.28
N PHE A 313 -3.77 -53.66 7.43
CA PHE A 313 -3.27 -53.33 8.77
C PHE A 313 -2.81 -54.61 9.47
N THR A 314 -1.52 -54.70 9.77
CA THR A 314 -0.90 -55.86 10.43
C THR A 314 -0.21 -55.51 11.75
N SER A 315 0.06 -54.22 12.00
CA SER A 315 0.62 -53.73 13.26
C SER A 315 -0.42 -53.77 14.37
N THR A 316 -0.10 -54.45 15.46
CA THR A 316 -1.00 -54.63 16.61
C THR A 316 -1.27 -53.31 17.33
N GLY A 317 -2.49 -53.15 17.87
CA GLY A 317 -2.95 -51.93 18.54
C GLY A 317 -3.81 -51.04 17.63
N SER A 318 -4.10 -49.82 18.11
CA SER A 318 -5.01 -48.89 17.46
C SER A 318 -4.36 -48.14 16.29
N SER A 319 -5.11 -48.00 15.20
CA SER A 319 -4.79 -47.26 13.99
C SER A 319 -6.06 -46.65 13.40
N SER A 320 -5.97 -46.07 12.19
CA SER A 320 -7.14 -45.56 11.48
C SER A 320 -6.99 -45.74 9.97
N LEU A 321 -8.13 -45.98 9.31
CA LEU A 321 -8.27 -45.77 7.87
C LEU A 321 -8.77 -44.35 7.65
N ASN A 322 -7.95 -43.51 7.02
CA ASN A 322 -8.25 -42.11 6.78
C ASN A 322 -8.45 -41.85 5.28
N LEU A 323 -9.61 -41.32 4.91
CA LEU A 323 -10.00 -41.12 3.52
C LEU A 323 -9.72 -39.71 3.00
N SER A 324 -9.13 -38.83 3.83
CA SER A 324 -8.82 -37.44 3.46
C SER A 324 -7.84 -37.29 2.29
N GLY A 325 -7.09 -38.34 1.95
CA GLY A 325 -6.22 -38.38 0.77
C GLY A 325 -6.96 -38.56 -0.56
N LEU A 326 -8.27 -38.85 -0.56
CA LEU A 326 -9.08 -38.94 -1.77
C LEU A 326 -9.74 -37.59 -2.05
N ASP A 327 -9.81 -37.19 -3.33
CA ASP A 327 -10.78 -36.19 -3.77
C ASP A 327 -12.19 -36.80 -3.74
N LEU A 328 -12.80 -36.78 -2.55
CA LEU A 328 -14.12 -37.34 -2.31
C LEU A 328 -15.22 -36.52 -3.01
N ASN A 329 -14.96 -35.27 -3.39
CA ASN A 329 -15.92 -34.49 -4.19
C ASN A 329 -15.97 -34.98 -5.64
N ALA A 330 -14.81 -35.32 -6.23
CA ALA A 330 -14.75 -35.91 -7.56
C ALA A 330 -15.25 -37.37 -7.57
N ARG A 331 -14.98 -38.11 -6.50
CA ARG A 331 -15.37 -39.52 -6.38
C ARG A 331 -16.83 -39.72 -5.99
N LEU A 332 -17.35 -38.91 -5.07
CA LEU A 332 -18.70 -38.98 -4.50
C LEU A 332 -19.47 -37.70 -4.84
N GLY A 333 -19.74 -37.51 -6.13
CA GLY A 333 -20.64 -36.47 -6.60
C GLY A 333 -22.08 -36.97 -6.63
N ALA A 334 -23.02 -36.18 -6.12
CA ALA A 334 -24.44 -36.38 -6.34
C ALA A 334 -25.08 -35.08 -6.83
N VAL A 335 -26.02 -35.19 -7.77
CA VAL A 335 -26.83 -34.08 -8.27
C VAL A 335 -28.30 -34.38 -7.96
N GLU A 336 -28.94 -33.53 -7.19
CA GLU A 336 -30.38 -33.57 -6.91
C GLU A 336 -31.08 -32.56 -7.84
N ASN A 337 -31.70 -33.09 -8.90
CA ASN A 337 -32.53 -32.37 -9.86
C ASN A 337 -34.00 -32.30 -9.42
N GLY A 338 -34.42 -33.09 -8.43
CA GLY A 338 -35.75 -32.99 -7.85
C GLY A 338 -35.90 -31.76 -6.97
N VAL A 339 -37.10 -31.17 -6.91
CA VAL A 339 -37.39 -30.09 -5.96
C VAL A 339 -37.46 -30.68 -4.54
N ILE A 340 -36.70 -30.10 -3.62
CA ILE A 340 -36.85 -30.33 -2.18
C ILE A 340 -37.82 -29.28 -1.64
N SER A 341 -38.90 -29.72 -1.02
CA SER A 341 -39.98 -28.89 -0.46
C SER A 341 -40.33 -29.33 0.95
N GLY A 342 -41.23 -28.63 1.66
CA GLY A 342 -41.68 -29.01 3.00
C GLY A 342 -41.22 -28.08 4.12
N SER A 343 -41.71 -28.32 5.33
CA SER A 343 -41.56 -27.43 6.48
C SER A 343 -40.29 -27.66 7.30
N GLY A 344 -39.74 -28.89 7.30
CA GLY A 344 -38.57 -29.27 8.08
C GLY A 344 -37.23 -28.91 7.43
N GLY A 345 -36.14 -29.26 8.12
CA GLY A 345 -34.77 -28.94 7.71
C GLY A 345 -34.12 -29.96 6.76
N LEU A 346 -33.06 -29.54 6.08
CA LEU A 346 -32.18 -30.38 5.27
C LEU A 346 -30.83 -30.54 5.97
N THR A 347 -30.42 -31.76 6.30
CA THR A 347 -29.08 -32.06 6.79
C THR A 347 -28.28 -32.77 5.70
N PHE A 348 -27.14 -32.20 5.29
CA PHE A 348 -26.18 -32.86 4.42
C PHE A 348 -24.99 -33.37 5.23
N SER A 349 -24.72 -34.67 5.12
CA SER A 349 -23.62 -35.34 5.81
C SER A 349 -22.98 -36.38 4.90
N GLY A 350 -21.97 -35.98 4.15
CA GLY A 350 -21.18 -36.90 3.34
C GLY A 350 -19.83 -36.28 3.01
N PRO A 351 -18.78 -37.06 2.75
CA PRO A 351 -17.46 -36.50 2.55
C PRO A 351 -17.25 -35.97 1.12
N GLY A 352 -18.23 -36.12 0.22
CA GLY A 352 -18.21 -35.60 -1.15
C GLY A 352 -19.10 -34.39 -1.38
N ALA A 353 -19.54 -34.20 -2.64
CA ALA A 353 -20.30 -33.03 -3.06
C ALA A 353 -21.74 -33.36 -3.43
N LEU A 354 -22.71 -32.76 -2.73
CA LEU A 354 -24.11 -32.77 -3.15
C LEU A 354 -24.44 -31.47 -3.88
N THR A 355 -24.89 -31.56 -5.12
CA THR A 355 -25.32 -30.42 -5.93
C THR A 355 -26.85 -30.34 -5.95
N LEU A 356 -27.40 -29.24 -5.45
CA LEU A 356 -28.81 -28.91 -5.56
C LEU A 356 -29.04 -28.16 -6.88
N ALA A 357 -29.53 -28.88 -7.90
CA ALA A 357 -29.72 -28.34 -9.24
C ALA A 357 -31.12 -27.75 -9.47
N ALA A 358 -32.10 -28.16 -8.65
CA ALA A 358 -33.45 -27.61 -8.64
C ALA A 358 -33.59 -26.35 -7.77
N ASN A 359 -34.59 -25.53 -8.05
CA ASN A 359 -34.99 -24.45 -7.16
C ASN A 359 -35.83 -25.04 -6.03
N ASN A 360 -35.27 -25.07 -4.82
CA ASN A 360 -35.87 -25.69 -3.64
C ASN A 360 -36.76 -24.68 -2.89
N SER A 361 -37.77 -25.20 -2.19
CA SER A 361 -38.80 -24.38 -1.52
C SER A 361 -39.06 -24.78 -0.06
N TYR A 362 -38.19 -25.60 0.54
CA TYR A 362 -38.33 -25.98 1.94
C TYR A 362 -38.03 -24.79 2.89
N SER A 363 -38.67 -24.74 4.06
CA SER A 363 -38.55 -23.59 4.97
C SER A 363 -37.60 -23.79 6.16
N GLY A 364 -37.29 -25.04 6.52
CA GLY A 364 -36.43 -25.34 7.67
C GLY A 364 -34.94 -25.04 7.42
N THR A 365 -34.16 -25.13 8.50
CA THR A 365 -32.70 -24.91 8.48
C THR A 365 -31.99 -25.91 7.57
N THR A 366 -30.99 -25.42 6.81
CA THR A 366 -30.02 -26.28 6.12
C THR A 366 -28.78 -26.47 6.99
N THR A 367 -28.40 -27.70 7.30
CA THR A 367 -27.19 -28.03 8.08
C THR A 367 -26.21 -28.80 7.22
N ILE A 368 -24.99 -28.28 7.07
CA ILE A 368 -23.89 -28.94 6.35
C ILE A 368 -22.92 -29.45 7.42
N THR A 369 -22.92 -30.75 7.66
CA THR A 369 -22.08 -31.38 8.69
C THR A 369 -20.69 -31.74 8.14
N SER A 370 -20.63 -32.17 6.88
CA SER A 370 -19.39 -32.58 6.19
C SER A 370 -19.53 -32.42 4.68
N GLY A 371 -18.41 -32.43 3.96
CA GLY A 371 -18.36 -32.31 2.50
C GLY A 371 -18.76 -30.95 1.96
N THR A 372 -19.16 -30.92 0.68
CA THR A 372 -19.58 -29.69 -0.02
C THR A 372 -21.05 -29.75 -0.41
N LEU A 373 -21.86 -28.83 0.08
CA LEU A 373 -23.17 -28.55 -0.51
C LEU A 373 -22.99 -27.50 -1.61
N ARG A 374 -23.33 -27.85 -2.85
CA ARG A 374 -23.24 -26.95 -4.01
C ARG A 374 -24.62 -26.54 -4.48
N ILE A 375 -24.80 -25.25 -4.75
CA ILE A 375 -26.04 -24.69 -5.30
C ILE A 375 -25.83 -24.41 -6.78
N GLY A 376 -26.58 -25.14 -7.62
CA GLY A 376 -26.47 -25.06 -9.07
C GLY A 376 -25.29 -25.85 -9.65
N ASN A 377 -25.41 -26.15 -10.95
CA ASN A 377 -24.41 -26.88 -11.74
C ASN A 377 -23.88 -26.03 -12.91
N GLY A 378 -23.68 -24.72 -12.70
CA GLY A 378 -23.30 -23.74 -13.72
C GLY A 378 -24.45 -23.20 -14.57
N GLY A 379 -25.66 -23.74 -14.41
CA GLY A 379 -26.88 -23.24 -15.05
C GLY A 379 -27.55 -22.07 -14.31
N SER A 380 -28.80 -21.79 -14.67
CA SER A 380 -29.64 -20.74 -14.09
C SER A 380 -30.63 -21.26 -13.03
N THR A 381 -30.48 -22.50 -12.59
CA THR A 381 -31.31 -23.16 -11.57
C THR A 381 -30.45 -23.68 -10.41
N GLY A 382 -31.10 -23.97 -9.29
CA GLY A 382 -30.45 -24.33 -8.04
C GLY A 382 -30.67 -23.23 -7.00
N SER A 383 -31.26 -23.58 -5.86
CA SER A 383 -31.38 -22.69 -4.70
C SER A 383 -31.32 -23.48 -3.39
N LEU A 384 -31.04 -22.78 -2.30
CA LEU A 384 -31.37 -23.25 -0.96
C LEU A 384 -32.89 -23.11 -0.71
N GLY A 385 -33.36 -23.63 0.43
CA GLY A 385 -34.66 -23.28 0.99
C GLY A 385 -34.67 -21.87 1.63
N ALA A 386 -35.74 -21.52 2.36
CA ALA A 386 -35.90 -20.19 2.98
C ALA A 386 -35.25 -20.05 4.37
N GLY A 387 -34.95 -21.16 5.06
CA GLY A 387 -34.42 -21.17 6.43
C GLY A 387 -32.94 -20.81 6.55
N ALA A 388 -32.43 -20.66 7.77
CA ALA A 388 -31.00 -20.38 8.01
C ALA A 388 -30.09 -21.53 7.50
N VAL A 389 -28.81 -21.23 7.32
CA VAL A 389 -27.78 -22.22 6.96
C VAL A 389 -26.75 -22.33 8.08
N THR A 390 -26.60 -23.54 8.62
CA THR A 390 -25.50 -23.91 9.51
C THR A 390 -24.45 -24.63 8.66
N ASN A 391 -23.42 -23.89 8.22
CA ASN A 391 -22.34 -24.40 7.39
C ASN A 391 -21.14 -24.79 8.26
N ASN A 392 -20.97 -26.08 8.57
CA ASN A 392 -19.81 -26.57 9.33
C ASN A 392 -18.71 -27.17 8.43
N ALA A 393 -18.90 -27.19 7.10
CA ALA A 393 -17.93 -27.74 6.15
C ALA A 393 -17.72 -26.82 4.92
N ALA A 394 -18.45 -27.01 3.82
CA ALA A 394 -18.35 -26.13 2.66
C ALA A 394 -19.70 -25.88 1.98
N LEU A 395 -19.99 -24.62 1.68
CA LEU A 395 -21.09 -24.18 0.85
C LEU A 395 -20.53 -23.54 -0.43
N ALA A 396 -20.88 -24.07 -1.59
CA ALA A 396 -20.48 -23.55 -2.88
C ALA A 396 -21.69 -23.09 -3.71
N ILE A 397 -21.55 -22.00 -4.46
CA ILE A 397 -22.57 -21.50 -5.37
C ILE A 397 -21.98 -21.51 -6.78
N ASN A 398 -22.62 -22.25 -7.67
CA ASN A 398 -22.20 -22.40 -9.07
C ASN A 398 -23.39 -22.13 -9.98
N ARG A 399 -23.69 -20.84 -10.17
CA ARG A 399 -24.77 -20.35 -11.04
C ARG A 399 -24.25 -19.36 -12.08
N SER A 400 -24.84 -19.36 -13.26
CA SER A 400 -24.44 -18.46 -14.36
C SER A 400 -25.16 -17.10 -14.36
N ASN A 401 -26.30 -16.99 -13.68
CA ASN A 401 -27.04 -15.73 -13.51
C ASN A 401 -27.07 -15.31 -12.04
N SER A 402 -27.74 -14.19 -11.77
CA SER A 402 -27.85 -13.66 -10.40
C SER A 402 -28.73 -14.57 -9.50
N ILE A 403 -28.33 -14.72 -8.24
CA ILE A 403 -29.13 -15.29 -7.16
C ILE A 403 -28.99 -14.44 -5.90
N THR A 404 -30.11 -14.15 -5.24
CA THR A 404 -30.11 -13.57 -3.90
C THR A 404 -30.16 -14.67 -2.85
N VAL A 405 -29.19 -14.66 -1.95
CA VAL A 405 -29.14 -15.54 -0.77
C VAL A 405 -29.51 -14.70 0.45
N SER A 406 -30.78 -14.78 0.83
CA SER A 406 -31.32 -14.10 2.01
C SER A 406 -31.09 -14.89 3.30
N ASN A 407 -30.63 -16.13 3.19
CA ASN A 407 -30.38 -17.01 4.32
C ASN A 407 -29.24 -16.46 5.19
N ALA A 408 -29.40 -16.48 6.51
CA ALA A 408 -28.29 -16.27 7.43
C ALA A 408 -27.37 -17.50 7.43
N ILE A 409 -26.09 -17.34 7.06
CA ILE A 409 -25.10 -18.41 7.01
C ILE A 409 -24.18 -18.33 8.23
N SER A 410 -24.13 -19.37 9.04
CA SER A 410 -23.30 -19.50 10.26
C SER A 410 -22.43 -20.76 10.21
N GLY A 411 -21.63 -21.03 11.24
CA GLY A 411 -20.82 -22.25 11.37
C GLY A 411 -19.35 -22.08 10.97
N THR A 412 -18.57 -23.16 11.02
CA THR A 412 -17.10 -23.13 10.81
C THR A 412 -16.66 -23.28 9.36
N GLY A 413 -17.61 -23.55 8.45
CA GLY A 413 -17.34 -23.92 7.07
C GLY A 413 -16.99 -22.76 6.15
N SER A 414 -16.48 -23.11 4.97
CA SER A 414 -16.10 -22.18 3.92
C SER A 414 -17.26 -21.80 3.00
N LEU A 415 -17.18 -20.62 2.39
CA LEU A 415 -18.09 -20.15 1.33
C LEU A 415 -17.33 -20.00 0.01
N ALA A 416 -17.84 -20.59 -1.06
CA ALA A 416 -17.25 -20.48 -2.40
C ALA A 416 -18.25 -19.93 -3.43
N GLN A 417 -17.90 -18.84 -4.10
CA GLN A 417 -18.53 -18.42 -5.35
C GLN A 417 -17.71 -19.01 -6.51
N GLY A 418 -18.30 -19.94 -7.25
CA GLY A 418 -17.65 -20.64 -8.37
C GLY A 418 -18.30 -20.40 -9.73
N GLY A 419 -19.54 -19.89 -9.76
CA GLY A 419 -20.27 -19.65 -11.01
C GLY A 419 -19.90 -18.32 -11.67
N SER A 420 -20.21 -18.18 -12.96
CA SER A 420 -19.98 -16.92 -13.70
C SER A 420 -20.97 -15.81 -13.36
N GLY A 421 -22.07 -16.13 -12.68
CA GLY A 421 -23.10 -15.17 -12.28
C GLY A 421 -22.78 -14.38 -11.01
N THR A 422 -23.81 -13.70 -10.49
CA THR A 422 -23.71 -12.88 -9.27
C THR A 422 -24.40 -13.57 -8.11
N THR A 423 -23.68 -13.82 -7.02
CA THR A 423 -24.31 -14.18 -5.74
C THR A 423 -24.48 -12.90 -4.93
N VAL A 424 -25.71 -12.55 -4.57
CA VAL A 424 -26.03 -11.39 -3.74
C VAL A 424 -26.34 -11.86 -2.32
N LEU A 425 -25.49 -11.55 -1.36
CA LEU A 425 -25.67 -11.87 0.06
C LEU A 425 -26.47 -10.76 0.75
N THR A 426 -27.71 -11.05 1.14
CA THR A 426 -28.54 -10.13 1.94
C THR A 426 -28.77 -10.63 3.36
N GLY A 427 -28.50 -11.91 3.65
CA GLY A 427 -28.53 -12.47 5.00
C GLY A 427 -27.41 -11.94 5.92
N ASN A 428 -27.63 -12.06 7.23
CA ASN A 428 -26.59 -11.82 8.23
C ASN A 428 -25.70 -13.06 8.38
N ASN A 429 -24.55 -13.06 7.72
CA ASN A 429 -23.62 -14.16 7.66
C ASN A 429 -22.54 -14.04 8.74
N THR A 430 -22.39 -15.09 9.55
CA THR A 430 -21.48 -15.19 10.70
C THR A 430 -20.58 -16.44 10.64
N TYR A 431 -20.53 -17.14 9.52
CA TYR A 431 -19.62 -18.27 9.35
C TYR A 431 -18.17 -17.84 9.58
N SER A 432 -17.30 -18.74 10.05
CA SER A 432 -15.89 -18.41 10.36
C SER A 432 -14.87 -18.98 9.37
N GLY A 433 -15.28 -19.83 8.42
CA GLY A 433 -14.38 -20.36 7.40
C GLY A 433 -14.01 -19.34 6.30
N ALA A 434 -13.07 -19.74 5.43
CA ALA A 434 -12.57 -18.89 4.36
C ALA A 434 -13.64 -18.57 3.30
N THR A 435 -13.44 -17.48 2.57
CA THR A 435 -14.25 -17.13 1.40
C THR A 435 -13.40 -17.19 0.13
N THR A 436 -13.88 -17.91 -0.88
CA THR A 436 -13.20 -18.03 -2.18
C THR A 436 -14.14 -17.59 -3.30
N ILE A 437 -13.68 -16.71 -4.18
CA ILE A 437 -14.38 -16.25 -5.37
C ILE A 437 -13.55 -16.71 -6.56
N SER A 438 -13.93 -17.81 -7.18
CA SER A 438 -13.19 -18.40 -8.31
C SER A 438 -13.59 -17.79 -9.65
N ALA A 439 -14.84 -17.32 -9.77
CA ALA A 439 -15.40 -16.69 -10.97
C ALA A 439 -16.58 -15.79 -10.58
N GLY A 440 -17.09 -15.01 -11.54
CA GLY A 440 -18.30 -14.21 -11.37
C GLY A 440 -18.17 -13.14 -10.28
N THR A 441 -19.31 -12.80 -9.66
CA THR A 441 -19.38 -11.75 -8.63
C THR A 441 -19.93 -12.32 -7.33
N LEU A 442 -19.28 -12.00 -6.21
CA LEU A 442 -19.86 -12.09 -4.88
C LEU A 442 -20.17 -10.69 -4.39
N GLN A 443 -21.46 -10.36 -4.31
CA GLN A 443 -21.95 -9.05 -3.89
C GLN A 443 -22.46 -9.11 -2.45
N VAL A 444 -22.03 -8.17 -1.61
CA VAL A 444 -22.47 -8.01 -0.23
C VAL A 444 -23.48 -6.87 -0.16
N GLY A 445 -24.71 -7.19 0.22
CA GLY A 445 -25.84 -6.27 0.23
C GLY A 445 -26.47 -6.04 -1.15
N ALA A 446 -27.62 -5.36 -1.15
CA ALA A 446 -28.41 -5.04 -2.34
C ALA A 446 -28.86 -3.57 -2.32
N GLY A 447 -27.95 -2.66 -1.97
CA GLY A 447 -28.17 -1.22 -1.89
C GLY A 447 -28.82 -0.72 -0.59
N GLY A 448 -29.17 -1.60 0.35
CA GLY A 448 -29.69 -1.25 1.68
C GLY A 448 -28.67 -1.47 2.81
N THR A 449 -29.18 -1.65 4.04
CA THR A 449 -28.39 -1.92 5.27
C THR A 449 -28.39 -3.40 5.70
N GLN A 450 -28.88 -4.32 4.86
CA GLN A 450 -28.74 -5.77 5.06
C GLN A 450 -27.63 -6.42 4.21
N GLY A 451 -27.09 -7.53 4.70
CA GLY A 451 -26.02 -8.30 4.07
C GLY A 451 -24.68 -8.11 4.78
N THR A 452 -24.09 -9.21 5.23
CA THR A 452 -22.72 -9.25 5.77
C THR A 452 -21.91 -10.35 5.11
N LEU A 453 -20.59 -10.21 5.13
CA LEU A 453 -19.67 -11.24 4.67
C LEU A 453 -19.00 -11.88 5.89
N GLY A 454 -19.38 -13.12 6.20
CA GLY A 454 -18.75 -13.89 7.27
C GLY A 454 -17.33 -14.31 6.90
N GLY A 455 -16.61 -14.87 7.87
CA GLY A 455 -15.37 -15.62 7.72
C GLY A 455 -14.23 -15.06 8.56
N ALA A 456 -13.27 -15.92 8.88
CA ALA A 456 -11.96 -15.56 9.40
C ALA A 456 -10.88 -15.81 8.32
N GLY A 457 -9.76 -15.08 8.38
CA GLY A 457 -8.67 -15.23 7.41
C GLY A 457 -8.88 -14.48 6.08
N SER A 458 -7.97 -14.65 5.12
CA SER A 458 -8.00 -13.93 3.84
C SER A 458 -9.14 -14.37 2.92
N ILE A 459 -9.60 -13.46 2.06
CA ILE A 459 -10.55 -13.72 0.97
C ILE A 459 -9.74 -13.95 -0.31
N SER A 460 -9.84 -15.13 -0.89
CA SER A 460 -9.21 -15.45 -2.19
C SER A 460 -10.14 -15.02 -3.32
N ASN A 461 -9.75 -14.00 -4.09
CA ASN A 461 -10.57 -13.39 -5.13
C ASN A 461 -9.90 -13.50 -6.51
N ALA A 462 -10.48 -14.31 -7.39
CA ALA A 462 -10.18 -14.38 -8.82
C ALA A 462 -11.32 -13.82 -9.69
N GLY A 463 -12.48 -13.49 -9.10
CA GLY A 463 -13.63 -12.88 -9.79
C GLY A 463 -13.80 -11.41 -9.39
N THR A 464 -15.00 -11.06 -8.92
CA THR A 464 -15.32 -9.73 -8.39
C THR A 464 -15.89 -9.84 -6.99
N LEU A 465 -15.33 -9.09 -6.05
CA LEU A 465 -15.94 -8.83 -4.75
C LEU A 465 -16.59 -7.45 -4.79
N ASP A 466 -17.92 -7.39 -4.66
CA ASP A 466 -18.70 -6.14 -4.74
C ASP A 466 -19.36 -5.84 -3.40
N PHE A 467 -19.28 -4.59 -2.96
CA PHE A 467 -20.00 -4.08 -1.79
C PHE A 467 -21.08 -3.09 -2.25
N SER A 468 -22.34 -3.53 -2.12
CA SER A 468 -23.54 -2.74 -2.40
C SER A 468 -24.30 -2.44 -1.10
N ARG A 469 -23.65 -1.65 -0.25
CA ARG A 469 -24.09 -1.29 1.11
C ARG A 469 -24.33 0.21 1.20
N SER A 470 -25.44 0.63 1.81
CA SER A 470 -25.77 2.06 1.96
C SER A 470 -25.16 2.72 3.19
N ASP A 471 -24.71 1.91 4.14
CA ASP A 471 -24.08 2.25 5.43
C ASP A 471 -22.59 1.88 5.44
N ASP A 472 -21.92 2.19 6.55
CA ASP A 472 -20.49 1.95 6.70
C ASP A 472 -20.20 0.47 7.00
N VAL A 473 -19.25 -0.10 6.24
CA VAL A 473 -18.79 -1.49 6.38
C VAL A 473 -17.28 -1.52 6.50
N ALA A 474 -16.77 -2.22 7.51
CA ALA A 474 -15.35 -2.48 7.67
C ALA A 474 -14.99 -3.89 7.20
N LEU A 475 -13.99 -3.98 6.32
CA LEU A 475 -13.36 -5.23 5.90
C LEU A 475 -11.92 -5.27 6.42
N SER A 476 -11.74 -5.97 7.55
CA SER A 476 -10.44 -6.16 8.21
C SER A 476 -9.62 -7.31 7.64
N ARG A 477 -10.21 -8.11 6.75
CA ARG A 477 -9.61 -9.31 6.18
C ARG A 477 -8.83 -8.96 4.92
N ALA A 478 -7.66 -9.56 4.75
CA ALA A 478 -6.88 -9.43 3.53
C ALA A 478 -7.65 -10.00 2.32
N VAL A 479 -7.71 -9.26 1.23
CA VAL A 479 -8.21 -9.71 -0.08
C VAL A 479 -6.99 -10.00 -0.96
N THR A 480 -6.94 -11.20 -1.52
CA THR A 480 -5.82 -11.69 -2.34
C THR A 480 -6.33 -12.16 -3.71
N GLY A 481 -5.42 -12.41 -4.65
CA GLY A 481 -5.74 -12.98 -5.97
C GLY A 481 -5.84 -11.95 -7.09
N THR A 482 -6.31 -12.37 -8.26
CA THR A 482 -6.30 -11.56 -9.49
C THR A 482 -7.61 -10.80 -9.73
N GLY A 483 -8.61 -10.98 -8.88
CA GLY A 483 -9.94 -10.41 -9.04
C GLY A 483 -10.02 -8.93 -8.68
N ALA A 484 -11.11 -8.31 -9.11
CA ALA A 484 -11.42 -6.91 -8.85
C ALA A 484 -12.19 -6.72 -7.54
N LEU A 485 -12.03 -5.54 -6.94
CA LEU A 485 -12.86 -5.03 -5.85
C LEU A 485 -13.78 -3.93 -6.37
N VAL A 486 -15.07 -3.97 -6.02
CA VAL A 486 -16.06 -2.97 -6.42
C VAL A 486 -16.74 -2.39 -5.19
N GLN A 487 -16.83 -1.07 -5.13
CA GLN A 487 -17.75 -0.35 -4.26
C GLN A 487 -18.88 0.21 -5.13
N SER A 488 -20.08 -0.36 -4.98
CA SER A 488 -21.30 0.03 -5.70
C SER A 488 -22.35 0.67 -4.80
N GLY A 489 -22.22 0.49 -3.48
CA GLY A 489 -23.11 1.09 -2.49
C GLY A 489 -22.78 2.56 -2.19
N SER A 490 -23.78 3.30 -1.70
CA SER A 490 -23.63 4.71 -1.31
C SER A 490 -22.89 4.92 0.01
N GLY A 491 -22.67 3.87 0.81
CA GLY A 491 -22.00 3.93 2.11
C GLY A 491 -20.47 3.99 2.02
N THR A 492 -19.81 3.87 3.18
CA THR A 492 -18.35 3.82 3.26
C THR A 492 -17.83 2.38 3.40
N LEU A 493 -16.99 1.93 2.49
CA LEU A 493 -16.21 0.70 2.66
C LEU A 493 -14.82 1.03 3.24
N THR A 494 -14.52 0.55 4.45
CA THR A 494 -13.21 0.71 5.09
C THR A 494 -12.41 -0.57 4.97
N LEU A 495 -11.28 -0.51 4.25
CA LEU A 495 -10.33 -1.61 4.10
C LEU A 495 -9.17 -1.45 5.09
N SER A 496 -9.12 -2.32 6.10
CA SER A 496 -8.02 -2.35 7.08
C SER A 496 -7.13 -3.59 6.96
N GLY A 497 -7.54 -4.60 6.20
CA GLY A 497 -6.68 -5.74 5.85
C GLY A 497 -5.55 -5.33 4.90
N ALA A 498 -4.35 -5.89 5.09
CA ALA A 498 -3.25 -5.76 4.13
C ALA A 498 -3.59 -6.60 2.89
N ASN A 499 -3.83 -5.93 1.77
CA ASN A 499 -4.39 -6.56 0.57
C ASN A 499 -3.29 -6.82 -0.47
N THR A 500 -3.48 -7.85 -1.29
CA THR A 500 -2.56 -8.20 -2.39
C THR A 500 -3.30 -8.49 -3.70
N TYR A 501 -4.57 -8.12 -3.81
CA TYR A 501 -5.31 -8.28 -5.06
C TYR A 501 -4.75 -7.39 -6.17
N SER A 502 -4.75 -7.90 -7.40
CA SER A 502 -4.18 -7.19 -8.56
C SER A 502 -5.18 -6.76 -9.62
N GLY A 503 -6.45 -7.19 -9.53
CA GLY A 503 -7.49 -6.85 -10.52
C GLY A 503 -7.99 -5.41 -10.48
N GLY A 504 -7.48 -4.59 -9.55
CA GLY A 504 -7.85 -3.19 -9.38
C GLY A 504 -9.13 -2.97 -8.57
N THR A 505 -9.50 -1.70 -8.43
CA THR A 505 -10.67 -1.26 -7.66
C THR A 505 -11.55 -0.33 -8.51
N LEU A 506 -12.86 -0.57 -8.52
CA LEU A 506 -13.85 0.35 -9.06
C LEU A 506 -14.66 0.96 -7.91
N VAL A 507 -14.63 2.28 -7.79
CA VAL A 507 -15.50 3.03 -6.87
C VAL A 507 -16.57 3.71 -7.70
N SER A 508 -17.71 3.05 -7.86
CA SER A 508 -18.82 3.56 -8.67
C SER A 508 -19.77 4.47 -7.88
N ALA A 509 -19.87 4.27 -6.56
CA ALA A 509 -20.64 5.10 -5.65
C ALA A 509 -19.97 5.14 -4.25
N GLY A 510 -20.48 6.00 -3.37
CA GLY A 510 -20.07 6.05 -1.97
C GLY A 510 -18.61 6.45 -1.77
N ARG A 511 -17.99 5.90 -0.70
CA ARG A 511 -16.61 6.18 -0.33
C ARG A 511 -15.86 4.89 -0.02
N ILE A 512 -14.62 4.78 -0.48
CA ILE A 512 -13.68 3.75 0.00
C ILE A 512 -12.58 4.40 0.83
N VAL A 513 -12.22 3.77 1.94
CA VAL A 513 -11.19 4.22 2.88
C VAL A 513 -10.16 3.13 3.05
N GLY A 514 -8.88 3.48 2.97
CA GLY A 514 -7.81 2.53 3.25
C GLY A 514 -6.46 3.22 3.37
N THR A 515 -5.41 2.42 3.33
CA THR A 515 -4.01 2.88 3.28
C THR A 515 -3.40 2.44 1.95
N THR A 516 -2.17 2.85 1.68
CA THR A 516 -1.39 2.30 0.56
C THR A 516 -1.13 0.79 0.67
N ALA A 517 -1.36 0.17 1.84
CA ALA A 517 -1.25 -1.29 2.02
C ALA A 517 -2.58 -2.02 1.79
N SER A 518 -3.72 -1.36 1.95
CA SER A 518 -5.05 -1.96 1.74
C SER A 518 -5.69 -1.60 0.40
N LEU A 519 -5.36 -0.45 -0.18
CA LEU A 519 -5.76 -0.09 -1.54
C LEU A 519 -4.68 -0.58 -2.52
N GLN A 520 -5.04 -1.44 -3.47
CA GLN A 520 -4.11 -2.08 -4.41
C GLN A 520 -4.61 -2.01 -5.86
N GLY A 521 -3.68 -2.22 -6.81
CA GLY A 521 -3.95 -2.17 -8.25
C GLY A 521 -4.37 -0.77 -8.73
N GLY A 522 -4.81 -0.65 -9.97
CA GLY A 522 -5.38 0.60 -10.48
C GLY A 522 -6.75 0.91 -9.86
N ILE A 523 -7.05 2.18 -9.61
CA ILE A 523 -8.34 2.62 -9.07
C ILE A 523 -9.09 3.44 -10.14
N THR A 524 -10.30 3.02 -10.48
CA THR A 524 -11.28 3.86 -11.18
C THR A 524 -12.17 4.52 -10.13
N ASN A 525 -11.87 5.78 -9.80
CA ASN A 525 -12.57 6.55 -8.78
C ASN A 525 -13.66 7.42 -9.43
N ASN A 526 -14.92 6.98 -9.38
CA ASN A 526 -16.06 7.77 -9.86
C ASN A 526 -16.86 8.41 -8.72
N ALA A 527 -16.44 8.25 -7.45
CA ALA A 527 -17.10 8.83 -6.29
C ALA A 527 -16.08 9.40 -5.28
N SER A 528 -15.60 8.61 -4.32
CA SER A 528 -14.59 9.06 -3.36
C SER A 528 -13.65 7.95 -2.91
N VAL A 529 -12.34 8.24 -2.90
CA VAL A 529 -11.28 7.39 -2.36
C VAL A 529 -10.52 8.17 -1.30
N ALA A 530 -10.34 7.59 -0.11
CA ALA A 530 -9.55 8.19 0.95
C ALA A 530 -8.37 7.29 1.35
N PHE A 531 -7.18 7.87 1.32
CA PHE A 531 -5.97 7.33 1.94
C PHE A 531 -5.87 7.85 3.36
N ASP A 532 -6.31 7.07 4.34
CA ASP A 532 -6.15 7.36 5.77
C ASP A 532 -4.83 6.79 6.29
N GLN A 533 -3.77 7.55 6.04
CA GLN A 533 -2.41 7.06 6.07
C GLN A 533 -1.71 7.48 7.37
N ALA A 534 -1.78 6.64 8.41
CA ALA A 534 -1.14 6.91 9.70
C ALA A 534 0.40 6.80 9.66
N THR A 535 0.93 5.84 8.89
CA THR A 535 2.38 5.59 8.70
C THR A 535 2.77 5.85 7.25
N ASN A 536 4.05 6.07 6.94
CA ASN A 536 4.45 6.31 5.55
C ASN A 536 4.20 5.09 4.64
N GLY A 537 3.80 5.33 3.40
CA GLY A 537 3.58 4.27 2.41
C GLY A 537 3.61 4.74 0.96
N ASN A 538 3.83 3.81 0.03
CA ASN A 538 3.86 4.06 -1.41
C ASN A 538 2.71 3.32 -2.11
N TYR A 539 1.95 4.03 -2.93
CA TYR A 539 0.90 3.50 -3.78
C TYR A 539 1.33 3.62 -5.25
N ALA A 540 1.53 2.47 -5.89
CA ALA A 540 2.02 2.36 -7.26
C ALA A 540 0.90 2.29 -8.30
N GLY A 541 -0.35 2.11 -7.87
CA GLY A 541 -1.49 2.04 -8.77
C GLY A 541 -1.80 3.38 -9.44
N ASN A 542 -2.33 3.32 -10.66
CA ASN A 542 -2.85 4.49 -11.37
C ASN A 542 -4.29 4.75 -10.92
N MET A 543 -4.62 6.02 -10.66
CA MET A 543 -5.97 6.47 -10.38
C MET A 543 -6.56 7.21 -11.58
N SER A 544 -7.82 6.91 -11.91
CA SER A 544 -8.61 7.57 -12.97
C SER A 544 -10.03 7.88 -12.47
N GLY A 545 -10.85 8.52 -13.29
CA GLY A 545 -12.26 8.80 -13.00
C GLY A 545 -12.55 10.22 -12.51
N THR A 546 -13.79 10.47 -12.10
CA THR A 546 -14.32 11.81 -11.76
C THR A 546 -14.45 12.07 -10.25
N GLY A 547 -14.10 11.09 -9.42
CA GLY A 547 -14.26 11.14 -7.97
C GLY A 547 -13.15 11.90 -7.25
N LEU A 548 -13.45 12.29 -6.02
CA LEU A 548 -12.53 13.00 -5.13
C LEU A 548 -11.51 12.02 -4.53
N MET A 549 -10.23 12.38 -4.55
CA MET A 549 -9.20 11.74 -3.74
C MET A 549 -9.03 12.51 -2.42
N VAL A 550 -8.98 11.82 -1.29
CA VAL A 550 -8.74 12.42 0.02
C VAL A 550 -7.49 11.80 0.67
N LYS A 551 -6.64 12.61 1.27
CA LYS A 551 -5.51 12.18 2.09
C LYS A 551 -5.68 12.67 3.53
N THR A 552 -5.79 11.72 4.45
CA THR A 552 -5.84 11.93 5.91
C THR A 552 -4.74 11.14 6.61
N GLY A 553 -4.64 11.24 7.94
CA GLY A 553 -3.61 10.57 8.74
C GLY A 553 -2.25 11.29 8.70
N ALA A 554 -1.47 11.15 9.77
CA ALA A 554 -0.22 11.90 9.97
C ALA A 554 0.94 11.49 9.04
N GLY A 555 0.88 10.28 8.47
CA GLY A 555 1.92 9.73 7.62
C GLY A 555 1.93 10.30 6.21
N THR A 556 2.94 9.91 5.45
CA THR A 556 3.12 10.25 4.04
C THR A 556 2.47 9.21 3.13
N ALA A 557 1.63 9.64 2.20
CA ALA A 557 1.23 8.83 1.06
C ALA A 557 2.04 9.26 -0.17
N THR A 558 2.85 8.35 -0.69
CA THR A 558 3.60 8.57 -1.94
C THR A 558 2.82 7.96 -3.10
N LEU A 559 2.48 8.75 -4.11
CA LEU A 559 1.85 8.28 -5.34
C LEU A 559 2.92 8.15 -6.41
N SER A 560 3.25 6.91 -6.79
CA SER A 560 4.21 6.62 -7.85
C SER A 560 3.56 6.25 -9.19
N GLY A 561 2.28 5.84 -9.18
CA GLY A 561 1.49 5.62 -10.39
C GLY A 561 1.09 6.92 -11.08
N ALA A 562 0.96 6.90 -12.41
CA ALA A 562 0.49 8.04 -13.17
C ALA A 562 -1.03 8.17 -13.04
N ASN A 563 -1.51 9.35 -12.62
CA ASN A 563 -2.91 9.56 -12.32
C ASN A 563 -3.58 10.43 -13.39
N THR A 564 -4.88 10.24 -13.59
CA THR A 564 -5.70 10.95 -14.58
C THR A 564 -7.08 11.31 -14.00
N HIS A 565 -7.27 11.17 -12.69
CA HIS A 565 -8.54 11.53 -12.05
C HIS A 565 -8.77 13.04 -12.13
N SER A 566 -10.05 13.41 -12.26
CA SER A 566 -10.48 14.80 -12.49
C SER A 566 -11.32 15.39 -11.35
N GLY A 567 -11.75 14.57 -10.39
CA GLY A 567 -12.55 15.03 -9.25
C GLY A 567 -11.80 15.82 -8.18
N GLY A 568 -10.50 16.07 -8.40
CA GLY A 568 -9.64 16.81 -7.50
C GLY A 568 -9.10 15.98 -6.34
N THR A 569 -8.30 16.64 -5.51
CA THR A 569 -7.61 16.05 -4.37
C THR A 569 -7.74 16.95 -3.15
N LEU A 570 -8.11 16.39 -2.00
CA LEU A 570 -8.08 17.06 -0.69
C LEU A 570 -6.97 16.44 0.17
N VAL A 571 -6.04 17.25 0.65
CA VAL A 571 -4.99 16.84 1.59
C VAL A 571 -5.23 17.55 2.91
N SER A 572 -5.83 16.85 3.87
CA SER A 572 -6.20 17.46 5.16
C SER A 572 -5.25 17.14 6.31
N ALA A 573 -4.37 16.13 6.15
CA ALA A 573 -3.37 15.77 7.15
C ALA A 573 -2.18 15.01 6.55
N GLY A 574 -1.02 15.14 7.21
CA GLY A 574 0.23 14.49 6.80
C GLY A 574 0.80 15.06 5.52
N SER A 575 1.44 14.21 4.71
CA SER A 575 2.06 14.60 3.44
C SER A 575 1.53 13.76 2.28
N LEU A 576 1.25 14.41 1.16
CA LEU A 576 1.04 13.77 -0.14
C LEU A 576 2.26 14.04 -1.02
N VAL A 577 2.97 12.99 -1.41
CA VAL A 577 4.18 13.08 -2.23
C VAL A 577 3.91 12.48 -3.61
N GLY A 578 4.39 13.13 -4.66
CA GLY A 578 4.32 12.60 -6.01
C GLY A 578 5.11 13.44 -7.01
N THR A 579 4.88 13.21 -8.29
CA THR A 579 5.42 13.99 -9.40
C THR A 579 4.29 14.77 -10.08
N THR A 580 4.64 15.61 -11.05
CA THR A 580 3.68 16.22 -11.97
C THR A 580 2.92 15.24 -12.86
N THR A 581 3.20 13.93 -12.80
CA THR A 581 2.41 12.88 -13.47
C THR A 581 1.46 12.16 -12.51
N SER A 582 1.82 12.05 -11.22
CA SER A 582 0.96 11.42 -10.20
C SER A 582 0.09 12.42 -9.43
N LEU A 583 0.50 13.68 -9.34
CA LEU A 583 -0.30 14.77 -8.79
C LEU A 583 -1.00 15.50 -9.96
N GLN A 584 -2.30 15.29 -10.10
CA GLN A 584 -3.14 15.89 -11.15
C GLN A 584 -4.39 16.55 -10.57
N GLY A 585 -5.07 17.34 -11.41
CA GLY A 585 -6.33 18.00 -11.07
C GLY A 585 -6.15 19.12 -10.06
N GLY A 586 -7.26 19.70 -9.60
CA GLY A 586 -7.21 20.69 -8.51
C GLY A 586 -6.84 20.03 -7.18
N ILE A 587 -5.97 20.68 -6.40
CA ILE A 587 -5.56 20.20 -5.07
C ILE A 587 -5.94 21.24 -4.02
N THR A 588 -6.80 20.87 -3.07
CA THR A 588 -6.97 21.61 -1.82
C THR A 588 -5.95 21.07 -0.83
N ASN A 589 -4.90 21.84 -0.58
CA ASN A 589 -3.80 21.50 0.30
C ASN A 589 -3.97 22.20 1.65
N ASP A 590 -4.40 21.48 2.68
CA ASP A 590 -4.48 21.97 4.06
C ASP A 590 -3.41 21.33 4.97
N ALA A 591 -2.43 20.63 4.38
CA ALA A 591 -1.30 20.06 5.09
C ALA A 591 -0.01 20.21 4.28
N ILE A 592 0.52 19.13 3.70
CA ILE A 592 1.73 19.18 2.87
C ILE A 592 1.48 18.46 1.54
N VAL A 593 1.82 19.13 0.43
CA VAL A 593 1.91 18.52 -0.89
C VAL A 593 3.33 18.71 -1.40
N ALA A 594 4.00 17.61 -1.73
CA ALA A 594 5.38 17.62 -2.19
C ALA A 594 5.50 17.06 -3.62
N PHE A 595 6.10 17.86 -4.50
CA PHE A 595 6.54 17.44 -5.82
C PHE A 595 7.99 16.95 -5.72
N ASP A 596 8.17 15.64 -5.67
CA ASP A 596 9.48 14.99 -5.75
C ASP A 596 9.85 14.69 -7.20
N GLN A 597 10.39 15.70 -7.86
CA GLN A 597 10.45 15.76 -9.31
C GLN A 597 11.88 15.58 -9.82
N ALA A 598 12.21 14.36 -10.26
CA ALA A 598 13.54 14.05 -10.81
C ALA A 598 13.77 14.62 -12.22
N THR A 599 12.74 14.61 -13.08
CA THR A 599 12.77 15.10 -14.47
C THR A 599 11.80 16.28 -14.66
N ASN A 600 11.94 17.12 -15.68
CA ASN A 600 11.04 18.26 -15.85
C ASN A 600 9.57 17.84 -16.07
N GLY A 601 8.62 18.59 -15.54
CA GLY A 601 7.20 18.38 -15.80
C GLY A 601 6.33 19.60 -15.52
N ASN A 602 5.07 19.54 -15.98
CA ASN A 602 4.08 20.62 -15.89
C ASN A 602 2.90 20.18 -15.05
N TYR A 603 2.53 20.98 -14.05
CA TYR A 603 1.32 20.82 -13.26
C TYR A 603 0.34 21.94 -13.63
N ALA A 604 -0.76 21.52 -14.27
CA ALA A 604 -1.81 22.44 -14.74
C ALA A 604 -2.96 22.63 -13.74
N GLY A 605 -2.98 21.84 -12.65
CA GLY A 605 -3.99 21.96 -11.61
C GLY A 605 -3.87 23.27 -10.82
N ASN A 606 -4.99 23.72 -10.28
CA ASN A 606 -5.01 24.83 -9.33
C ASN A 606 -4.80 24.27 -7.91
N MET A 607 -3.91 24.88 -7.13
CA MET A 607 -3.68 24.54 -5.72
C MET A 607 -4.24 25.63 -4.81
N SER A 608 -5.10 25.24 -3.87
CA SER A 608 -5.70 26.09 -2.83
C SER A 608 -5.39 25.54 -1.43
N GLY A 609 -5.92 26.18 -0.39
CA GLY A 609 -5.82 25.72 0.99
C GLY A 609 -4.69 26.36 1.79
N THR A 610 -4.54 25.93 3.03
CA THR A 610 -3.63 26.55 4.03
C THR A 610 -2.27 25.87 4.17
N GLY A 611 -2.07 24.76 3.46
CA GLY A 611 -0.91 23.88 3.54
C GLY A 611 0.31 24.36 2.75
N LEU A 612 1.44 23.73 3.06
CA LEU A 612 2.75 23.99 2.44
C LEU A 612 2.89 23.20 1.13
N MET A 613 3.34 23.86 0.07
CA MET A 613 3.84 23.19 -1.13
C MET A 613 5.35 22.97 -1.01
N VAL A 614 5.85 21.77 -1.31
CA VAL A 614 7.29 21.45 -1.30
C VAL A 614 7.74 21.00 -2.68
N LYS A 615 8.91 21.45 -3.11
CA LYS A 615 9.59 21.00 -4.32
C LYS A 615 10.94 20.37 -3.99
N THR A 616 11.11 19.09 -4.32
CA THR A 616 12.35 18.31 -4.22
C THR A 616 12.71 17.69 -5.58
N GLY A 617 13.85 17.01 -5.66
CA GLY A 617 14.36 16.43 -6.91
C GLY A 617 14.99 17.47 -7.85
N ALA A 618 15.87 17.01 -8.74
CA ALA A 618 16.67 17.89 -9.60
C ALA A 618 15.88 18.56 -10.75
N GLY A 619 14.72 18.01 -11.13
CA GLY A 619 13.91 18.48 -12.25
C GLY A 619 13.20 19.81 -11.99
N THR A 620 12.65 20.39 -13.06
CA THR A 620 11.81 21.58 -13.03
C THR A 620 10.34 21.20 -12.82
N VAL A 621 9.63 21.89 -11.92
CA VAL A 621 8.16 21.90 -11.90
C VAL A 621 7.67 23.22 -12.48
N THR A 622 6.93 23.14 -13.58
CA THR A 622 6.23 24.29 -14.15
C THR A 622 4.80 24.31 -13.61
N LEU A 623 4.40 25.41 -12.99
CA LEU A 623 3.05 25.65 -12.49
C LEU A 623 2.29 26.50 -13.49
N SER A 624 1.45 25.87 -14.31
CA SER A 624 0.62 26.56 -15.30
C SER A 624 -0.80 26.86 -14.80
N GLY A 625 -1.27 26.17 -13.75
CA GLY A 625 -2.53 26.47 -13.07
C GLY A 625 -2.40 27.67 -12.12
N ALA A 626 -3.51 28.40 -11.91
CA ALA A 626 -3.55 29.50 -10.96
C ALA A 626 -3.67 28.95 -9.53
N ASN A 627 -2.81 29.39 -8.64
CA ASN A 627 -2.76 28.89 -7.26
C ASN A 627 -3.20 29.98 -6.29
N THR A 628 -3.81 29.58 -5.18
CA THR A 628 -4.30 30.46 -4.10
C THR A 628 -3.97 29.91 -2.72
N HIS A 629 -3.08 28.91 -2.62
CA HIS A 629 -2.66 28.37 -1.32
C HIS A 629 -1.96 29.45 -0.47
N SER A 630 -2.12 29.39 0.85
CA SER A 630 -1.55 30.39 1.77
C SER A 630 -0.41 29.86 2.64
N GLY A 631 -0.16 28.55 2.68
CA GLY A 631 0.90 27.96 3.51
C GLY A 631 2.33 28.14 2.98
N GLY A 632 2.47 28.78 1.81
CA GLY A 632 3.75 29.08 1.18
C GLY A 632 4.34 27.92 0.39
N THR A 633 5.56 28.13 -0.10
CA THR A 633 6.29 27.16 -0.91
C THR A 633 7.73 26.99 -0.40
N LEU A 634 8.18 25.75 -0.26
CA LEU A 634 9.58 25.40 -0.02
C LEU A 634 10.19 24.79 -1.28
N VAL A 635 11.22 25.44 -1.83
CA VAL A 635 12.01 24.91 -2.94
C VAL A 635 13.34 24.39 -2.39
N SER A 636 13.39 23.10 -2.09
CA SER A 636 14.57 22.46 -1.52
C SER A 636 15.61 22.07 -2.58
N ALA A 637 15.17 21.74 -3.79
CA ALA A 637 16.04 21.35 -4.90
C ALA A 637 15.38 21.57 -6.27
N GLY A 638 16.21 21.71 -7.30
CA GLY A 638 15.78 21.91 -8.69
C GLY A 638 15.19 23.31 -8.91
N ARG A 639 14.27 23.41 -9.87
CA ARG A 639 13.65 24.70 -10.25
C ARG A 639 12.14 24.64 -10.15
N ILE A 640 11.53 25.73 -9.71
CA ILE A 640 10.09 25.97 -9.87
C ILE A 640 9.90 27.13 -10.86
N VAL A 641 8.99 26.97 -11.82
CA VAL A 641 8.68 27.97 -12.84
C VAL A 641 7.20 28.31 -12.74
N GLY A 642 6.87 29.59 -12.74
CA GLY A 642 5.47 30.03 -12.74
C GLY A 642 5.31 31.51 -13.07
N THR A 643 4.15 32.04 -12.74
CA THR A 643 3.83 33.47 -12.85
C THR A 643 3.37 33.97 -11.49
N THR A 644 3.12 35.27 -11.37
CA THR A 644 2.45 35.87 -10.20
C THR A 644 1.03 35.35 -9.95
N ALA A 645 0.44 34.57 -10.88
CA ALA A 645 -0.82 33.86 -10.64
C ALA A 645 -0.62 32.44 -10.06
N SER A 646 0.52 31.80 -10.32
CA SER A 646 0.79 30.42 -9.89
C SER A 646 1.79 30.32 -8.73
N LEU A 647 2.67 31.30 -8.56
CA LEU A 647 3.56 31.42 -7.41
C LEU A 647 2.92 32.39 -6.40
N GLN A 648 2.51 31.87 -5.24
CA GLN A 648 1.82 32.61 -4.18
C GLN A 648 2.44 32.37 -2.80
N GLY A 649 2.10 33.24 -1.85
CA GLY A 649 2.50 33.12 -0.45
C GLY A 649 3.99 33.39 -0.26
N ALA A 650 4.54 33.08 0.91
CA ALA A 650 5.98 33.16 1.13
C ALA A 650 6.70 32.00 0.43
N ILE A 651 7.89 32.26 -0.12
CA ILE A 651 8.73 31.24 -0.76
C ILE A 651 10.07 31.12 -0.02
N THR A 652 10.35 29.95 0.53
CA THR A 652 11.70 29.58 0.96
C THR A 652 12.44 28.98 -0.23
N ASN A 653 13.28 29.78 -0.88
CA ASN A 653 14.02 29.42 -2.07
C ASN A 653 15.44 28.95 -1.70
N ASN A 654 15.65 27.64 -1.64
CA ASN A 654 16.98 27.06 -1.43
C ASN A 654 17.63 26.54 -2.72
N SER A 655 17.08 26.87 -3.90
CA SER A 655 17.62 26.42 -5.18
C SER A 655 17.35 27.42 -6.30
N SER A 656 16.22 27.33 -7.00
CA SER A 656 15.88 28.28 -8.06
C SER A 656 14.37 28.50 -8.19
N VAL A 657 13.96 29.76 -8.24
CA VAL A 657 12.59 30.19 -8.53
C VAL A 657 12.60 31.05 -9.79
N GLU A 658 11.76 30.72 -10.76
CA GLU A 658 11.62 31.47 -12.00
C GLU A 658 10.20 32.02 -12.16
N PHE A 659 10.11 33.32 -12.44
CA PHE A 659 8.91 33.99 -12.91
C PHE A 659 8.96 34.17 -14.43
N ALA A 660 8.24 33.31 -15.15
CA ALA A 660 8.03 33.38 -16.60
C ALA A 660 6.85 34.32 -16.93
N GLN A 661 7.02 35.60 -16.60
CA GLN A 661 5.94 36.58 -16.54
C GLN A 661 5.75 37.29 -17.90
N THR A 662 4.74 36.87 -18.66
CA THR A 662 4.40 37.47 -19.97
C THR A 662 3.60 38.76 -19.86
N ASN A 663 2.64 38.80 -18.93
CA ASN A 663 1.79 39.98 -18.63
C ASN A 663 2.31 40.69 -17.38
N GLY A 664 1.93 41.94 -17.10
CA GLY A 664 2.29 42.59 -15.83
C GLY A 664 1.71 41.85 -14.61
N GLY A 665 2.45 41.78 -13.50
CA GLY A 665 1.94 41.21 -12.25
C GLY A 665 2.79 41.53 -11.02
N THR A 666 2.16 41.48 -9.84
CA THR A 666 2.79 41.77 -8.54
C THR A 666 2.84 40.53 -7.69
N TYR A 667 4.03 40.18 -7.20
CA TYR A 667 4.25 39.15 -6.20
C TYR A 667 4.42 39.82 -4.82
N ALA A 668 3.45 39.60 -3.94
CA ALA A 668 3.41 40.18 -2.60
C ALA A 668 4.16 39.34 -1.54
N GLY A 669 4.46 38.08 -1.85
CA GLY A 669 5.12 37.17 -0.94
C GLY A 669 6.56 37.58 -0.61
N ALA A 670 7.00 37.29 0.61
CA ALA A 670 8.41 37.35 0.97
C ALA A 670 9.14 36.11 0.42
N MET A 671 10.35 36.29 -0.11
CA MET A 671 11.23 35.23 -0.56
C MET A 671 12.52 35.22 0.27
N SER A 672 12.88 34.05 0.80
CA SER A 672 14.06 33.82 1.63
C SER A 672 14.90 32.65 1.09
N GLY A 673 16.03 32.34 1.73
CA GLY A 673 16.87 31.17 1.42
C GLY A 673 18.13 31.51 0.62
N ASN A 674 18.84 30.48 0.15
CA ASN A 674 20.13 30.65 -0.55
C ASN A 674 20.03 30.48 -2.08
N GLY A 675 18.83 30.28 -2.60
CA GLY A 675 18.55 30.07 -4.01
C GLY A 675 18.52 31.36 -4.83
N SER A 676 18.52 31.16 -6.15
CA SER A 676 18.47 32.23 -7.15
C SER A 676 17.04 32.59 -7.55
N LEU A 677 16.82 33.86 -7.84
CA LEU A 677 15.60 34.36 -8.50
C LEU A 677 15.87 34.58 -9.98
N VAL A 678 14.97 34.11 -10.85
CA VAL A 678 15.05 34.32 -12.30
C VAL A 678 13.75 34.98 -12.79
N LYS A 679 13.88 36.04 -13.58
CA LYS A 679 12.79 36.70 -14.29
C LYS A 679 13.00 36.51 -15.80
N THR A 680 12.04 35.86 -16.44
CA THR A 680 11.98 35.67 -17.90
C THR A 680 10.71 36.30 -18.48
N ALA A 681 10.57 36.25 -19.82
CA ALA A 681 9.47 36.83 -20.59
C ALA A 681 9.33 38.36 -20.53
N ALA A 682 8.54 38.94 -21.43
CA ALA A 682 8.52 40.37 -21.70
C ALA A 682 7.78 41.23 -20.65
N GLY A 683 6.92 40.62 -19.82
CA GLY A 683 6.07 41.34 -18.87
C GLY A 683 6.83 42.01 -17.73
N THR A 684 6.14 42.90 -17.00
CA THR A 684 6.65 43.48 -15.75
C THR A 684 6.38 42.54 -14.58
N LEU A 685 7.41 42.22 -13.80
CA LEU A 685 7.28 41.61 -12.47
C LEU A 685 7.55 42.67 -11.40
N THR A 686 6.59 42.89 -10.51
CA THR A 686 6.78 43.73 -9.33
C THR A 686 6.93 42.87 -8.08
N LEU A 687 8.06 42.99 -7.38
CA LEU A 687 8.28 42.35 -6.08
C LEU A 687 7.94 43.34 -4.96
N ALA A 688 6.76 43.17 -4.38
CA ALA A 688 6.26 44.03 -3.31
C ALA A 688 6.67 43.55 -1.90
N GLY A 689 6.95 42.25 -1.73
CA GLY A 689 7.41 41.68 -0.46
C GLY A 689 8.89 41.98 -0.18
N ASN A 690 9.24 42.16 1.09
CA ASN A 690 10.63 42.22 1.53
C ASN A 690 11.26 40.83 1.43
N ASN A 691 12.46 40.78 0.86
CA ASN A 691 13.12 39.52 0.52
C ASN A 691 14.47 39.41 1.21
N THR A 692 14.91 38.19 1.47
CA THR A 692 16.19 37.84 2.12
C THR A 692 16.93 36.71 1.40
N TYR A 693 16.53 36.36 0.17
CA TYR A 693 17.23 35.35 -0.61
C TYR A 693 18.65 35.83 -0.99
N SER A 694 19.63 34.94 -1.01
CA SER A 694 21.04 35.32 -1.23
C SER A 694 21.67 34.80 -2.52
N GLY A 695 21.00 33.91 -3.27
CA GLY A 695 21.57 33.29 -4.48
C GLY A 695 21.60 34.17 -5.74
N GLY A 696 21.29 35.47 -5.61
CA GLY A 696 21.29 36.43 -6.72
C GLY A 696 20.00 36.48 -7.51
N THR A 697 19.95 37.44 -8.44
CA THR A 697 18.79 37.71 -9.29
C THR A 697 19.23 37.77 -10.76
N THR A 698 18.54 37.06 -11.64
CA THR A 698 18.73 37.15 -13.10
C THR A 698 17.49 37.75 -13.74
N VAL A 699 17.65 38.84 -14.50
CA VAL A 699 16.59 39.46 -15.31
C VAL A 699 16.93 39.22 -16.76
N ALA A 700 16.45 38.11 -17.32
CA ALA A 700 16.76 37.73 -18.70
C ALA A 700 15.95 38.52 -19.74
N ALA A 701 14.75 38.98 -19.37
CA ALA A 701 13.88 39.78 -20.23
C ALA A 701 12.81 40.55 -19.43
N GLY A 702 12.23 41.57 -20.07
CA GLY A 702 11.16 42.38 -19.50
C GLY A 702 11.65 43.31 -18.38
N ARG A 703 10.72 43.74 -17.52
CA ARG A 703 10.98 44.69 -16.42
C ARG A 703 10.83 44.01 -15.06
N LEU A 704 11.81 44.19 -14.17
CA LEU A 704 11.74 43.82 -12.76
C LEU A 704 11.66 45.10 -11.91
N VAL A 705 10.58 45.25 -11.16
CA VAL A 705 10.34 46.41 -10.27
C VAL A 705 10.43 45.97 -8.82
N GLY A 706 11.18 46.72 -8.00
CA GLY A 706 11.29 46.46 -6.57
C GLY A 706 11.90 47.63 -5.80
N THR A 707 12.31 47.34 -4.57
CA THR A 707 13.02 48.25 -3.67
C THR A 707 14.36 47.63 -3.27
N THR A 708 15.21 48.36 -2.56
CA THR A 708 16.41 47.78 -1.93
C THR A 708 16.10 46.71 -0.88
N ALA A 709 14.85 46.60 -0.42
CA ALA A 709 14.39 45.54 0.48
C ALA A 709 13.83 44.32 -0.25
N SER A 710 13.31 44.47 -1.48
CA SER A 710 12.75 43.36 -2.26
C SER A 710 13.73 42.78 -3.29
N LEU A 711 14.68 43.56 -3.80
CA LEU A 711 15.71 43.09 -4.71
C LEU A 711 16.95 42.67 -3.91
N GLN A 712 17.36 41.40 -4.02
CA GLN A 712 18.47 40.84 -3.23
C GLN A 712 19.54 40.14 -4.09
N GLY A 713 20.73 40.00 -3.51
CA GLY A 713 21.93 39.43 -4.14
C GLY A 713 22.43 40.24 -5.33
N ALA A 714 23.46 39.76 -6.05
CA ALA A 714 23.90 40.40 -7.30
C ALA A 714 22.82 40.26 -8.39
N ILE A 715 22.66 41.29 -9.23
CA ILE A 715 21.71 41.30 -10.35
C ILE A 715 22.46 41.18 -11.69
N ALA A 716 22.18 40.11 -12.45
CA ALA A 716 22.49 40.04 -13.87
C ALA A 716 21.28 40.57 -14.66
N ASN A 717 21.42 41.73 -15.30
CA ASN A 717 20.34 42.47 -15.96
C ASN A 717 20.52 42.50 -17.48
N GLU A 718 19.71 41.74 -18.21
CA GLU A 718 19.59 41.79 -19.67
C GLU A 718 18.29 42.46 -20.13
N GLY A 719 17.43 42.88 -19.18
CA GLY A 719 16.16 43.56 -19.45
C GLY A 719 16.15 44.97 -18.88
N GLN A 720 15.27 45.18 -17.90
CA GLN A 720 15.19 46.44 -17.16
C GLN A 720 14.99 46.17 -15.67
N VAL A 721 15.74 46.87 -14.83
CA VAL A 721 15.57 46.87 -13.37
C VAL A 721 15.11 48.24 -12.93
N GLU A 722 14.03 48.31 -12.15
CA GLU A 722 13.50 49.53 -11.57
C GLU A 722 13.54 49.46 -10.05
N PHE A 723 14.25 50.39 -9.43
CA PHE A 723 14.12 50.68 -8.01
C PHE A 723 13.03 51.73 -7.81
N ASN A 724 11.80 51.29 -7.54
CA ASN A 724 10.69 52.16 -7.16
C ASN A 724 10.69 52.32 -5.64
N GLN A 725 11.47 53.30 -5.17
CA GLN A 725 11.85 53.44 -3.77
C GLN A 725 11.07 54.58 -3.10
N SER A 726 10.28 54.27 -2.06
CA SER A 726 9.51 55.28 -1.31
C SER A 726 10.28 55.89 -0.13
N ALA A 727 11.22 55.15 0.47
CA ALA A 727 12.06 55.59 1.59
C ALA A 727 13.54 55.29 1.30
N ASN A 728 14.47 56.06 1.85
CA ASN A 728 15.89 55.90 1.53
C ASN A 728 16.40 54.47 1.80
N GLY A 729 17.25 53.94 0.92
CA GLY A 729 17.79 52.60 1.03
C GLY A 729 19.15 52.45 0.35
N THR A 730 19.94 51.48 0.78
CA THR A 730 21.26 51.16 0.21
C THR A 730 21.20 49.82 -0.49
N TYR A 731 21.75 49.75 -1.70
CA TYR A 731 21.93 48.51 -2.43
C TYR A 731 23.43 48.24 -2.64
N SER A 732 23.92 47.22 -1.94
CA SER A 732 25.36 46.94 -1.82
C SER A 732 25.88 45.86 -2.76
N ASN A 733 25.01 45.26 -3.58
CA ASN A 733 25.39 44.21 -4.52
C ASN A 733 25.63 44.79 -5.92
N ALA A 734 26.42 44.09 -6.73
CA ALA A 734 26.71 44.52 -8.10
C ALA A 734 25.52 44.24 -9.04
N ILE A 735 25.30 45.16 -9.98
CA ILE A 735 24.41 45.01 -11.14
C ILE A 735 25.28 44.92 -12.39
N SER A 736 25.05 43.92 -13.24
CA SER A 736 25.79 43.68 -14.50
C SER A 736 24.85 43.46 -15.69
N GLY A 737 25.38 43.35 -16.91
CA GLY A 737 24.62 42.98 -18.12
C GLY A 737 24.34 44.14 -19.09
N SER A 738 23.53 43.89 -20.12
CA SER A 738 23.20 44.91 -21.14
C SER A 738 21.94 45.74 -20.85
N GLY A 739 21.18 45.36 -19.82
CA GLY A 739 19.90 45.94 -19.48
C GLY A 739 19.96 47.34 -18.87
N SER A 740 18.82 48.03 -18.89
CA SER A 740 18.65 49.40 -18.36
C SER A 740 18.29 49.42 -16.87
N MET A 741 18.53 50.55 -16.21
CA MET A 741 18.15 50.80 -14.82
C MET A 741 17.26 52.05 -14.71
N ILE A 742 16.20 51.97 -13.90
CA ILE A 742 15.35 53.11 -13.54
C ILE A 742 15.40 53.31 -12.02
N LYS A 743 15.59 54.56 -11.60
CA LYS A 743 15.35 54.98 -10.22
C LYS A 743 14.13 55.89 -10.15
N SER A 744 13.06 55.39 -9.56
CA SER A 744 11.76 56.09 -9.38
C SER A 744 11.35 56.10 -7.89
N GLY A 745 10.30 56.84 -7.55
CA GLY A 745 9.84 57.03 -6.16
C GLY A 745 10.66 58.06 -5.37
N ALA A 746 10.05 58.59 -4.30
CA ALA A 746 10.56 59.74 -3.55
C ALA A 746 11.81 59.47 -2.70
N GLY A 747 12.06 58.22 -2.31
CA GLY A 747 13.23 57.85 -1.50
C GLY A 747 14.51 57.78 -2.34
N THR A 748 15.66 57.95 -1.71
CA THR A 748 16.97 57.84 -2.35
C THR A 748 17.49 56.41 -2.35
N VAL A 749 18.09 55.95 -3.45
CA VAL A 749 18.86 54.70 -3.49
C VAL A 749 20.34 55.01 -3.51
N THR A 750 21.10 54.45 -2.57
CA THR A 750 22.55 54.53 -2.52
C THR A 750 23.16 53.26 -3.10
N LEU A 751 23.88 53.37 -4.21
CA LEU A 751 24.66 52.29 -4.80
C LEU A 751 26.11 52.36 -4.30
N THR A 752 26.57 51.31 -3.63
CA THR A 752 27.95 51.26 -3.08
C THR A 752 28.87 50.31 -3.84
N ALA A 753 28.33 49.35 -4.60
CA ALA A 753 29.10 48.41 -5.41
C ALA A 753 29.58 49.00 -6.75
N SER A 754 30.55 48.34 -7.37
CA SER A 754 30.89 48.57 -8.78
C SER A 754 29.86 47.84 -9.66
N ASN A 755 29.01 48.61 -10.34
CA ASN A 755 28.01 48.10 -11.27
C ASN A 755 28.53 48.25 -12.69
N THR A 756 28.45 47.17 -13.46
CA THR A 756 29.07 47.02 -14.79
C THR A 756 28.04 46.90 -15.90
N TYR A 757 26.76 47.15 -15.62
CA TYR A 757 25.74 47.17 -16.66
C TYR A 757 25.96 48.34 -17.64
N THR A 758 25.57 48.14 -18.89
CA THR A 758 25.83 49.08 -19.99
C THR A 758 24.58 49.76 -20.53
N GLY A 759 23.40 49.23 -20.25
CA GLY A 759 22.14 49.89 -20.58
C GLY A 759 21.94 51.17 -19.78
N THR A 760 21.12 52.07 -20.30
CA THR A 760 20.92 53.43 -19.75
C THR A 760 20.37 53.44 -18.32
N THR A 761 20.77 54.43 -17.55
CA THR A 761 20.21 54.76 -16.22
C THR A 761 19.31 55.98 -16.31
N THR A 762 18.03 55.85 -15.92
CA THR A 762 17.09 56.98 -15.83
C THR A 762 16.77 57.28 -14.36
N VAL A 763 16.86 58.54 -13.96
CA VAL A 763 16.64 59.00 -12.58
C VAL A 763 15.50 60.00 -12.53
N THR A 764 14.38 59.62 -11.92
CA THR A 764 13.20 60.48 -11.67
C THR A 764 12.92 60.67 -10.17
N GLY A 765 13.77 60.11 -9.30
CA GLY A 765 13.78 60.30 -7.84
C GLY A 765 15.21 60.49 -7.34
N GLY A 766 15.55 60.06 -6.11
CA GLY A 766 16.93 60.19 -5.59
C GLY A 766 17.85 59.01 -5.91
N LEU A 767 19.04 59.25 -6.47
CA LEU A 767 20.11 58.26 -6.66
C LEU A 767 21.43 58.82 -6.11
N ILE A 768 22.09 58.08 -5.23
CA ILE A 768 23.46 58.35 -4.77
C ILE A 768 24.36 57.24 -5.32
N VAL A 769 25.40 57.60 -6.06
CA VAL A 769 26.40 56.66 -6.56
C VAL A 769 27.69 56.84 -5.78
N ASN A 770 27.93 55.96 -4.81
CA ASN A 770 29.19 55.88 -4.07
C ASN A 770 30.12 54.78 -4.60
N GLY A 771 29.58 53.83 -5.37
CA GLY A 771 30.34 52.87 -6.15
C GLY A 771 30.56 53.34 -7.60
N SER A 772 30.23 52.50 -8.57
CA SER A 772 30.36 52.83 -10.00
C SER A 772 29.13 52.41 -10.80
N ILE A 773 28.72 53.24 -11.76
CA ILE A 773 27.86 52.92 -12.91
C ILE A 773 28.52 53.40 -14.22
N SER A 774 29.85 53.38 -14.27
CA SER A 774 30.68 54.01 -15.33
C SER A 774 30.40 53.56 -16.77
N GLY A 775 29.78 52.39 -16.95
CA GLY A 775 29.39 51.85 -18.27
C GLY A 775 28.01 52.29 -18.74
N SER A 776 27.21 52.94 -17.88
CA SER A 776 25.84 53.34 -18.16
C SER A 776 25.72 54.84 -18.42
N ALA A 777 25.14 55.20 -19.57
CA ALA A 777 24.69 56.56 -19.83
C ALA A 777 23.53 56.93 -18.88
N THR A 778 23.72 57.98 -18.09
CA THR A 778 22.81 58.40 -17.02
C THR A 778 22.06 59.66 -17.40
N THR A 779 20.74 59.65 -17.26
CA THR A 779 19.85 60.81 -17.48
C THR A 779 19.10 61.14 -16.20
N VAL A 780 19.24 62.37 -15.73
CA VAL A 780 18.51 62.90 -14.57
C VAL A 780 17.38 63.77 -15.07
N GLN A 781 16.15 63.30 -14.92
CA GLN A 781 14.95 63.95 -15.41
C GLN A 781 14.38 64.94 -14.37
N SER A 782 13.30 65.64 -14.73
CA SER A 782 12.60 66.55 -13.82
C SER A 782 12.26 65.89 -12.47
N GLY A 783 12.68 66.51 -11.37
CA GLY A 783 12.50 65.99 -10.01
C GLY A 783 13.47 64.88 -9.61
N GLY A 784 14.31 64.42 -10.54
CA GLY A 784 15.42 63.52 -10.27
C GLY A 784 16.56 64.23 -9.54
N PHE A 785 17.23 63.49 -8.66
CA PHE A 785 18.38 63.93 -7.88
C PHE A 785 19.50 62.89 -8.04
N LEU A 786 20.68 63.31 -8.49
CA LEU A 786 21.88 62.50 -8.57
C LEU A 786 22.98 63.08 -7.68
N GLY A 787 23.52 62.26 -6.78
CA GLY A 787 24.68 62.62 -5.98
C GLY A 787 25.64 61.46 -5.72
N GLY A 788 26.50 61.62 -4.71
CA GLY A 788 27.50 60.64 -4.32
C GLY A 788 28.91 60.94 -4.83
N SER A 789 29.89 60.20 -4.31
CA SER A 789 31.32 60.41 -4.58
C SER A 789 31.94 59.42 -5.57
N GLY A 790 31.11 58.64 -6.26
CA GLY A 790 31.50 57.52 -7.11
C GLY A 790 31.80 57.93 -8.55
N THR A 791 31.59 56.97 -9.46
CA THR A 791 31.73 57.19 -10.92
C THR A 791 30.43 56.88 -11.64
N VAL A 792 29.98 57.79 -12.50
CA VAL A 792 28.88 57.59 -13.45
C VAL A 792 29.40 57.54 -14.89
N GLY A 793 28.65 56.99 -15.84
CA GLY A 793 28.98 57.10 -17.26
C GLY A 793 28.69 58.50 -17.81
N SER A 794 28.50 58.63 -19.13
CA SER A 794 28.06 59.90 -19.72
C SER A 794 26.77 60.39 -19.05
N LEU A 795 26.69 61.66 -18.70
CA LEU A 795 25.64 62.20 -17.84
C LEU A 795 24.88 63.33 -18.56
N THR A 796 23.55 63.28 -18.52
CA THR A 796 22.67 64.36 -18.99
C THR A 796 21.80 64.83 -17.83
N ILE A 797 21.81 66.14 -17.58
CA ILE A 797 20.88 66.80 -16.64
C ILE A 797 19.79 67.49 -17.46
N GLU A 798 18.59 66.91 -17.46
CA GLU A 798 17.42 67.48 -18.12
C GLU A 798 16.81 68.64 -17.30
N SER A 799 15.87 69.36 -17.90
CA SER A 799 15.10 70.42 -17.25
C SER A 799 14.48 69.92 -15.94
N GLY A 800 14.77 70.61 -14.83
CA GLY A 800 14.29 70.26 -13.49
C GLY A 800 15.03 69.10 -12.81
N GLY A 801 16.04 68.50 -13.46
CA GLY A 801 16.94 67.54 -12.82
C GLY A 801 17.95 68.22 -11.90
N THR A 802 18.42 67.53 -10.87
CA THR A 802 19.36 68.06 -9.88
C THR A 802 20.61 67.19 -9.76
N LEU A 803 21.77 67.83 -9.83
CA LEU A 803 23.08 67.25 -9.60
C LEU A 803 23.67 67.80 -8.29
N ALA A 804 24.09 66.93 -7.38
CA ALA A 804 24.67 67.30 -6.08
C ALA A 804 25.82 66.31 -5.74
N PRO A 805 27.03 66.53 -6.28
CA PRO A 805 28.14 65.61 -6.16
C PRO A 805 28.64 65.47 -4.72
N GLY A 806 29.31 64.35 -4.45
CA GLY A 806 29.84 64.04 -3.13
C GLY A 806 28.81 63.45 -2.16
N ASN A 807 29.29 63.16 -0.94
CA ASN A 807 28.44 62.95 0.24
C ASN A 807 28.49 64.22 1.12
N SER A 808 28.56 65.38 0.45
CA SER A 808 28.61 66.74 1.00
C SER A 808 29.85 67.17 1.80
N PRO A 809 30.76 67.99 1.23
CA PRO A 809 31.15 68.08 -0.18
C PRO A 809 31.92 66.86 -0.70
N GLY A 810 32.11 66.77 -2.01
CA GLY A 810 33.00 65.76 -2.60
C GLY A 810 33.14 65.81 -4.13
N THR A 811 33.73 64.75 -4.69
CA THR A 811 33.93 64.61 -6.14
C THR A 811 32.98 63.57 -6.72
N LEU A 812 32.19 63.93 -7.73
CA LEU A 812 31.55 62.95 -8.61
C LEU A 812 32.36 62.81 -9.90
N ASN A 813 32.70 61.59 -10.27
CA ASN A 813 33.44 61.30 -11.51
C ASN A 813 32.47 60.95 -12.64
N ILE A 814 32.63 61.56 -13.81
CA ILE A 814 31.84 61.34 -15.00
C ILE A 814 32.75 60.74 -16.07
N ASN A 815 32.52 59.46 -16.38
CA ASN A 815 33.21 58.74 -17.44
C ASN A 815 32.51 58.96 -18.79
N GLY A 816 32.82 60.08 -19.42
CA GLY A 816 32.22 60.53 -20.67
C GLY A 816 31.88 62.01 -20.63
N ASN A 817 30.93 62.43 -21.47
CA ASN A 817 30.49 63.83 -21.53
C ASN A 817 29.45 64.13 -20.45
N LEU A 818 29.42 65.38 -19.99
CA LEU A 818 28.34 65.94 -19.18
C LEU A 818 27.56 66.95 -20.01
N LEU A 819 26.29 66.68 -20.30
CA LEU A 819 25.37 67.60 -20.98
C LEU A 819 24.48 68.31 -19.95
N TRP A 820 24.47 69.64 -20.01
CA TRP A 820 23.57 70.49 -19.25
C TRP A 820 22.49 71.08 -20.16
N THR A 821 21.24 70.91 -19.77
CA THR A 821 20.09 71.47 -20.49
C THR A 821 19.38 72.55 -19.67
N ALA A 822 18.58 73.38 -20.33
CA ALA A 822 17.88 74.49 -19.70
C ALA A 822 17.08 74.06 -18.46
N ASN A 823 17.11 74.88 -17.41
CA ASN A 823 16.45 74.68 -16.12
C ASN A 823 16.91 73.44 -15.32
N GLY A 824 17.99 72.76 -15.73
CA GLY A 824 18.70 71.82 -14.87
C GLY A 824 19.38 72.52 -13.70
N ASN A 825 19.71 71.78 -12.65
CA ASN A 825 20.26 72.32 -11.41
C ASN A 825 21.58 71.62 -11.02
N TYR A 826 22.54 72.42 -10.57
CA TYR A 826 23.71 71.96 -9.84
C TYR A 826 23.71 72.59 -8.45
N ASP A 827 23.41 71.79 -7.44
CA ASP A 827 23.52 72.18 -6.04
C ASP A 827 24.97 72.00 -5.60
N TRP A 828 25.69 73.12 -5.51
CA TRP A 828 27.12 73.15 -5.23
C TRP A 828 27.40 73.54 -3.77
N GLN A 829 28.06 72.66 -3.04
CA GLN A 829 28.37 72.85 -1.63
C GLN A 829 29.81 73.30 -1.38
N ILE A 830 29.98 74.15 -0.36
CA ILE A 830 31.28 74.65 0.09
C ILE A 830 31.34 74.73 1.62
N PHE A 831 32.30 74.04 2.22
CA PHE A 831 32.55 74.06 3.67
C PHE A 831 33.75 74.93 4.05
N ASN A 832 34.78 74.98 3.19
CA ASN A 832 35.97 75.80 3.39
C ASN A 832 36.39 76.49 2.09
N ALA A 833 36.33 77.82 2.08
CA ALA A 833 36.69 78.66 0.94
C ALA A 833 38.19 78.66 0.60
N SER A 834 39.04 78.28 1.54
CA SER A 834 40.47 78.02 1.30
C SER A 834 40.80 76.52 1.19
N GLY A 835 39.77 75.66 1.09
CA GLY A 835 39.92 74.21 0.95
C GLY A 835 40.40 73.78 -0.43
N THR A 836 40.14 72.51 -0.76
CA THR A 836 40.48 71.94 -2.07
C THR A 836 39.22 71.43 -2.76
N ALA A 837 39.10 71.69 -4.06
CA ALA A 837 38.01 71.18 -4.88
C ALA A 837 37.90 69.65 -4.75
N GLY A 838 36.68 69.16 -4.57
CA GLY A 838 36.36 67.75 -4.52
C GLY A 838 36.68 67.03 -3.21
N ASN A 839 37.30 67.72 -2.25
CA ASN A 839 37.59 67.19 -0.91
C ASN A 839 36.41 67.44 0.03
N THR A 840 36.14 66.50 0.93
CA THR A 840 35.11 66.61 1.98
C THR A 840 35.25 67.86 2.84
N ASN A 841 36.47 68.35 3.10
CA ASN A 841 36.68 69.59 3.85
C ASN A 841 36.78 70.85 2.98
N GLY A 842 36.52 70.75 1.67
CA GLY A 842 36.61 71.85 0.71
C GLY A 842 35.26 72.23 0.12
N TRP A 843 35.10 72.00 -1.17
CA TRP A 843 33.87 72.24 -1.93
C TRP A 843 33.68 71.16 -3.00
N ASP A 844 32.51 71.11 -3.59
CA ASP A 844 32.12 70.11 -4.57
C ASP A 844 32.87 70.24 -5.90
N LEU A 845 33.19 69.09 -6.51
CA LEU A 845 33.82 69.01 -7.82
C LEU A 845 33.12 67.98 -8.73
N LEU A 846 32.87 68.38 -9.97
CA LEU A 846 32.57 67.47 -11.07
C LEU A 846 33.84 67.17 -11.86
N ASN A 847 34.28 65.91 -11.85
CA ASN A 847 35.46 65.46 -12.60
C ASN A 847 35.04 64.72 -13.87
N ILE A 848 35.15 65.35 -15.02
CA ILE A 848 34.59 64.90 -16.29
C ILE A 848 35.72 64.44 -17.22
N SER A 849 35.72 63.16 -17.61
CA SER A 849 36.75 62.62 -18.52
C SER A 849 36.52 63.03 -19.99
N GLY A 850 35.29 63.38 -20.36
CA GLY A 850 34.92 63.94 -21.66
C GLY A 850 34.74 65.46 -21.61
N ALA A 851 33.87 65.98 -22.46
CA ALA A 851 33.55 67.41 -22.51
C ALA A 851 32.40 67.79 -21.56
N LEU A 852 32.44 69.02 -21.05
CA LEU A 852 31.25 69.70 -20.52
C LEU A 852 30.53 70.35 -21.71
N ASP A 853 29.37 69.81 -22.05
CA ASP A 853 28.54 70.23 -23.17
C ASP A 853 27.44 71.20 -22.73
N LEU A 854 27.54 72.44 -23.20
CA LEU A 854 26.60 73.53 -22.94
C LEU A 854 25.85 73.96 -24.21
N THR A 855 25.87 73.14 -25.27
CA THR A 855 25.23 73.47 -26.55
C THR A 855 23.71 73.55 -26.46
N ALA A 856 23.11 72.93 -25.43
CA ALA A 856 21.68 73.02 -25.13
C ALA A 856 21.28 74.26 -24.32
N LEU A 857 22.21 75.20 -24.08
CA LEU A 857 21.95 76.44 -23.34
C LEU A 857 21.97 77.67 -24.24
N SER A 858 21.16 78.67 -23.87
CA SER A 858 21.11 79.98 -24.51
C SER A 858 20.81 81.08 -23.49
N ALA A 859 20.81 82.35 -23.90
CA ALA A 859 20.49 83.46 -22.99
C ALA A 859 19.04 83.39 -22.43
N GLY A 860 18.13 82.70 -23.13
CA GLY A 860 16.75 82.46 -22.69
C GLY A 860 16.53 81.09 -22.03
N GLU A 861 17.49 80.18 -22.17
CA GLU A 861 17.40 78.78 -21.76
C GLU A 861 18.62 78.43 -20.90
N LYS A 862 18.56 78.81 -19.64
CA LYS A 862 19.73 78.84 -18.73
C LYS A 862 19.81 77.64 -17.82
N PHE A 863 21.00 77.26 -17.42
CA PHE A 863 21.25 76.25 -16.37
C PHE A 863 21.41 76.92 -14.99
N ASN A 864 20.94 76.27 -13.92
CA ASN A 864 20.98 76.83 -12.57
C ASN A 864 22.16 76.28 -11.76
N ILE A 865 22.96 77.16 -11.18
CA ILE A 865 23.99 76.80 -10.20
C ILE A 865 23.57 77.38 -8.86
N ASN A 866 23.33 76.50 -7.89
CA ASN A 866 22.76 76.85 -6.60
C ASN A 866 23.85 76.72 -5.53
N MET A 867 24.28 77.85 -4.98
CA MET A 867 25.37 77.86 -4.01
C MET A 867 24.86 77.53 -2.60
N TRP A 868 25.57 76.65 -1.90
CA TRP A 868 25.26 76.27 -0.53
C TRP A 868 26.52 76.24 0.34
N SER A 869 26.67 77.24 1.22
CA SER A 869 27.78 77.23 2.18
C SER A 869 27.42 76.46 3.45
N LEU A 870 28.37 75.70 3.97
CA LEU A 870 28.16 74.80 5.10
C LEU A 870 29.00 75.22 6.31
N ALA A 871 28.40 75.16 7.50
CA ALA A 871 29.08 75.26 8.79
C ALA A 871 29.30 73.90 9.47
N SER A 872 28.64 72.84 8.98
CA SER A 872 28.84 71.44 9.41
C SER A 872 28.53 70.49 8.24
N LEU A 873 29.17 69.32 8.23
CA LEU A 873 29.11 68.30 7.18
C LEU A 873 28.27 67.06 7.55
N TYR A 874 28.03 66.81 8.84
CA TYR A 874 27.31 65.60 9.30
C TYR A 874 26.42 65.89 10.51
N PRO A 875 25.15 66.29 10.34
CA PRO A 875 24.49 66.56 9.06
C PRO A 875 24.98 67.86 8.41
N ASP A 876 24.66 68.02 7.12
CA ASP A 876 24.81 69.28 6.40
C ASP A 876 24.03 70.39 7.12
N VAL A 877 24.74 71.39 7.61
CA VAL A 877 24.14 72.59 8.22
C VAL A 877 24.58 73.79 7.43
N ASN A 878 23.60 74.54 6.94
CA ASN A 878 23.84 75.81 6.29
C ASN A 878 24.52 76.80 7.23
N GLY A 879 25.55 77.47 6.76
CA GLY A 879 26.24 78.50 7.52
C GLY A 879 27.47 79.02 6.80
N ASN A 880 28.28 79.79 7.50
CA ASN A 880 29.47 80.40 6.91
C ASN A 880 30.49 79.32 6.55
N ALA A 881 30.87 79.24 5.28
CA ALA A 881 32.03 78.49 4.86
C ALA A 881 33.27 79.06 5.56
N THR A 882 34.07 78.19 6.17
CA THR A 882 35.32 78.56 6.84
C THR A 882 36.33 79.11 5.83
N GLY A 883 37.30 79.90 6.27
CA GLY A 883 38.35 80.44 5.39
C GLY A 883 37.92 81.52 4.39
N PHE A 884 36.65 81.93 4.38
CA PHE A 884 36.16 83.02 3.52
C PHE A 884 36.39 84.40 4.16
N ASN A 885 36.95 85.31 3.38
CA ASN A 885 37.21 86.71 3.73
C ASN A 885 36.71 87.62 2.60
N ASN A 886 35.72 88.46 2.90
CA ASN A 886 35.06 89.32 1.91
C ASN A 886 35.95 90.43 1.30
N THR A 887 37.18 90.61 1.79
CA THR A 887 38.20 91.51 1.22
C THR A 887 39.13 90.82 0.22
N GLN A 888 39.03 89.49 0.06
CA GLN A 888 39.86 88.69 -0.83
C GLN A 888 39.06 88.17 -2.03
N ASN A 889 39.73 88.03 -3.18
CA ASN A 889 39.16 87.35 -4.33
C ASN A 889 39.31 85.84 -4.19
N TYR A 890 38.29 85.08 -4.57
CA TYR A 890 38.34 83.62 -4.58
C TYR A 890 38.02 83.07 -5.97
N ARG A 891 38.58 81.89 -6.26
CA ARG A 891 38.28 81.07 -7.42
C ARG A 891 38.06 79.64 -6.94
N TRP A 892 36.87 79.10 -7.17
CA TRP A 892 36.53 77.73 -6.82
C TRP A 892 36.18 76.96 -8.08
N THR A 893 37.04 76.01 -8.46
CA THR A 893 36.77 75.09 -9.57
C THR A 893 35.65 74.14 -9.21
N ILE A 894 34.53 74.24 -9.93
CA ILE A 894 33.33 73.44 -9.69
C ILE A 894 33.20 72.27 -10.68
N ALA A 895 33.84 72.38 -11.85
CA ALA A 895 33.95 71.30 -12.79
C ALA A 895 35.29 71.34 -13.54
N THR A 896 35.88 70.17 -13.79
CA THR A 896 37.04 69.99 -14.66
C THR A 896 36.66 69.03 -15.77
N ALA A 897 36.83 69.43 -17.04
CA ALA A 897 36.46 68.64 -18.22
C ALA A 897 37.66 68.37 -19.12
N ALA A 898 38.19 67.15 -19.11
CA ALA A 898 39.38 66.81 -19.89
C ALA A 898 39.18 66.99 -21.41
N GLY A 899 37.96 66.81 -21.91
CA GLY A 899 37.56 67.08 -23.30
C GLY A 899 37.21 68.55 -23.60
N GLY A 900 37.39 69.45 -22.63
CA GLY A 900 37.09 70.88 -22.75
C GLY A 900 35.66 71.27 -22.40
N ILE A 901 35.40 72.57 -22.35
CA ILE A 901 34.08 73.16 -22.12
C ILE A 901 33.61 73.78 -23.44
N THR A 902 32.44 73.37 -23.93
CA THR A 902 31.91 73.82 -25.22
C THR A 902 30.76 74.81 -25.04
N ASN A 903 30.61 75.77 -25.96
CA ASN A 903 29.54 76.79 -25.95
C ASN A 903 29.40 77.57 -24.61
N PHE A 904 30.51 77.93 -23.97
CA PHE A 904 30.44 78.70 -22.72
C PHE A 904 30.06 80.17 -22.97
N SER A 905 29.06 80.65 -22.23
CA SER A 905 28.76 82.07 -22.04
C SER A 905 28.27 82.28 -20.61
N THR A 906 28.71 83.36 -19.96
CA THR A 906 28.24 83.71 -18.61
C THR A 906 26.73 83.97 -18.55
N ASN A 907 26.11 84.35 -19.67
CA ASN A 907 24.67 84.58 -19.76
C ASN A 907 23.83 83.29 -19.83
N TYR A 908 24.45 82.12 -19.95
CA TYR A 908 23.76 80.82 -20.02
C TYR A 908 23.44 80.24 -18.64
N PHE A 909 23.80 80.94 -17.58
CA PHE A 909 23.66 80.46 -16.21
C PHE A 909 22.83 81.41 -15.37
N ASN A 910 22.07 80.82 -14.44
CA ASN A 910 21.58 81.52 -13.25
C ASN A 910 22.46 81.09 -12.08
N LEU A 911 23.14 82.05 -11.45
CA LEU A 911 23.92 81.80 -10.24
C LEU A 911 23.11 82.24 -9.03
N PHE A 912 22.60 81.28 -8.28
CA PHE A 912 21.79 81.52 -7.09
C PHE A 912 22.67 81.53 -5.84
N VAL A 913 22.81 82.72 -5.25
CA VAL A 913 23.50 82.93 -3.96
C VAL A 913 22.55 82.85 -2.76
N SER A 914 21.24 82.96 -3.01
CA SER A 914 20.17 82.73 -2.03
C SER A 914 19.62 81.30 -2.15
N ALA A 915 18.73 80.91 -1.23
CA ALA A 915 18.11 79.58 -1.27
C ALA A 915 17.39 79.34 -2.61
N ASN A 916 17.67 78.21 -3.25
CA ASN A 916 17.05 77.73 -4.48
C ASN A 916 17.25 76.22 -4.61
N ASN A 917 16.24 75.48 -5.12
CA ASN A 917 16.33 74.05 -5.42
C ASN A 917 17.04 73.23 -4.31
N ASN A 918 16.52 73.26 -3.09
CA ASN A 918 17.07 72.57 -1.90
C ASN A 918 18.40 73.13 -1.34
N ALA A 919 19.22 73.81 -2.14
CA ALA A 919 20.33 74.60 -1.63
C ALA A 919 19.80 75.79 -0.81
N THR A 920 20.44 76.07 0.33
CA THR A 920 19.94 77.07 1.29
C THR A 920 20.71 78.41 1.26
N GLY A 921 21.55 78.58 0.23
CA GLY A 921 22.27 79.80 -0.09
C GLY A 921 23.70 79.88 0.46
N PHE A 922 24.45 80.86 -0.04
CA PHE A 922 25.77 81.24 0.46
C PHE A 922 25.60 82.26 1.60
N LYS A 923 26.06 81.92 2.80
CA LYS A 923 25.76 82.66 4.04
C LYS A 923 26.84 83.62 4.50
N ASN A 924 28.08 83.46 4.04
CA ASN A 924 29.13 84.41 4.38
C ASN A 924 28.75 85.82 3.88
N ASN A 925 28.94 86.83 4.73
CA ASN A 925 28.70 88.22 4.34
C ASN A 925 29.66 88.63 3.21
N THR A 926 29.13 89.01 2.05
CA THR A 926 29.93 89.39 0.88
C THR A 926 30.33 90.86 0.85
N ASP A 927 29.76 91.71 1.72
CA ASP A 927 29.93 93.18 1.71
C ASP A 927 29.73 93.82 0.32
N GLY A 928 28.85 93.23 -0.50
CA GLY A 928 28.59 93.69 -1.87
C GLY A 928 29.60 93.22 -2.92
N GLY A 929 30.48 92.28 -2.60
CA GLY A 929 31.28 91.55 -3.59
C GLY A 929 30.39 90.74 -4.54
N LEU A 930 30.91 90.49 -5.75
CA LEU A 930 30.14 89.90 -6.85
C LEU A 930 30.63 88.47 -7.15
N PHE A 931 29.70 87.58 -7.45
CA PHE A 931 30.00 86.26 -7.99
C PHE A 931 29.82 86.24 -9.50
N ALA A 932 30.73 85.58 -10.20
CA ALA A 932 30.68 85.32 -11.62
C ALA A 932 31.10 83.87 -11.92
N LEU A 933 30.80 83.43 -13.14
CA LEU A 933 31.37 82.21 -13.69
C LEU A 933 32.46 82.57 -14.68
N GLU A 934 33.57 81.85 -14.61
CA GLU A 934 34.67 81.96 -15.56
C GLU A 934 35.14 80.57 -15.98
N THR A 935 35.83 80.51 -17.12
CA THR A 935 36.55 79.30 -17.53
C THR A 935 38.06 79.55 -17.48
N GLN A 936 38.81 78.64 -16.87
CA GLN A 936 40.27 78.64 -16.92
C GLN A 936 40.76 77.35 -17.58
N GLY A 937 41.09 77.41 -18.87
CA GLY A 937 41.40 76.22 -19.65
C GLY A 937 40.20 75.26 -19.67
N ASN A 938 40.38 74.09 -19.05
CA ASN A 938 39.37 73.04 -18.96
C ASN A 938 38.52 73.08 -17.68
N ASN A 939 38.69 74.11 -16.85
CA ASN A 939 37.97 74.28 -15.59
C ASN A 939 36.84 75.30 -15.72
N LEU A 940 35.68 75.00 -15.13
CA LEU A 940 34.62 75.96 -14.84
C LEU A 940 34.76 76.38 -13.38
N ASP A 941 34.88 77.68 -13.15
CA ASP A 941 35.10 78.26 -11.84
C ASP A 941 33.97 79.20 -11.43
N ILE A 942 33.59 79.15 -10.15
CA ILE A 942 32.92 80.27 -9.49
C ILE A 942 34.00 81.23 -9.00
N VAL A 943 33.90 82.49 -9.41
CA VAL A 943 34.83 83.56 -9.02
C VAL A 943 34.09 84.56 -8.14
N PHE A 944 34.63 84.81 -6.94
CA PHE A 944 34.21 85.90 -6.07
C PHE A 944 35.19 87.07 -6.19
N THR A 945 34.69 88.25 -6.53
CA THR A 945 35.47 89.48 -6.53
C THR A 945 35.04 90.35 -5.36
N ALA A 946 35.98 90.64 -4.45
CA ALA A 946 35.75 91.52 -3.33
C ALA A 946 35.40 92.94 -3.81
N LYS A 947 34.50 93.61 -3.10
CA LYS A 947 34.17 95.00 -3.38
C LYS A 947 35.40 95.87 -3.15
N THR A 948 35.95 96.47 -4.20
CA THR A 948 36.94 97.53 -4.04
C THR A 948 36.24 98.73 -3.40
N GLY A 949 36.82 99.30 -2.33
CA GLY A 949 36.25 100.43 -1.57
C GLY A 949 35.81 101.62 -2.44
N PRO A 950 35.02 102.57 -1.91
CA PRO A 950 34.50 103.68 -2.70
C PRO A 950 35.65 104.39 -3.42
N SER A 951 35.55 104.51 -4.74
CA SER A 951 36.42 105.40 -5.51
C SER A 951 36.34 106.80 -4.87
N PRO A 952 37.48 107.49 -4.63
CA PRO A 952 37.45 108.80 -3.99
C PRO A 952 36.54 109.74 -4.78
N VAL A 953 35.59 110.35 -4.08
CA VAL A 953 34.67 111.35 -4.61
C VAL A 953 35.51 112.47 -5.27
N PRO A 954 35.38 112.74 -6.57
CA PRO A 954 35.92 113.97 -7.14
C PRO A 954 35.11 115.14 -6.58
N GLU A 955 35.79 116.17 -6.07
CA GLU A 955 35.14 117.42 -5.67
C GLU A 955 34.31 118.03 -6.80
N PRO A 956 33.17 118.69 -6.49
CA PRO A 956 32.24 119.19 -7.51
C PRO A 956 32.72 120.53 -8.09
N GLY A 957 32.88 120.58 -9.42
CA GLY A 957 33.23 121.78 -10.19
C GLY A 957 32.26 122.07 -11.34
N THR A 958 31.13 122.71 -10.99
CA THR A 958 30.39 123.75 -11.74
C THR A 958 30.47 123.83 -13.27
N TRP A 959 29.44 123.31 -13.96
CA TRP A 959 28.76 123.97 -15.09
C TRP A 959 27.25 123.74 -14.88
N ALA A 960 26.53 124.62 -14.19
CA ALA A 960 25.87 125.80 -14.74
C ALA A 960 24.88 125.47 -15.88
N ALA A 961 23.60 125.54 -15.51
CA ALA A 961 22.46 126.11 -16.23
C ALA A 961 22.44 126.16 -17.78
N ALA A 962 21.32 125.64 -18.28
CA ALA A 962 20.52 126.19 -19.38
C ALA A 962 21.01 126.00 -20.83
N ALA A 963 20.46 124.97 -21.47
CA ALA A 963 19.94 125.00 -22.84
C ALA A 963 19.17 123.68 -23.05
N LEU A 964 18.02 123.59 -23.70
CA LEU A 964 17.09 124.49 -24.36
C LEU A 964 15.88 123.55 -24.59
N LEU A 965 14.68 123.88 -24.12
CA LEU A 965 13.64 124.45 -24.98
C LEU A 965 13.43 123.70 -26.31
N LEU A 966 12.20 123.19 -26.42
CA LEU A 966 11.31 123.25 -27.58
C LEU A 966 11.27 122.07 -28.56
N GLY A 967 10.04 121.59 -28.72
CA GLY A 967 9.52 120.86 -29.86
C GLY A 967 8.71 119.65 -29.40
N GLY A 968 7.51 119.81 -28.82
CA GLY A 968 6.35 120.35 -29.52
C GLY A 968 5.60 119.18 -30.19
N ALA A 969 4.69 118.51 -29.49
CA ALA A 969 3.28 118.89 -29.38
C ALA A 969 2.53 118.89 -30.73
N ALA A 970 1.80 117.80 -30.99
CA ALA A 970 0.50 117.73 -31.69
C ALA A 970 0.21 116.24 -31.94
N PHE A 971 -0.95 115.66 -31.72
CA PHE A 971 -2.30 116.13 -31.37
C PHE A 971 -3.01 114.82 -30.94
N ALA A 972 -3.58 114.64 -29.73
CA ALA A 972 -4.83 115.26 -29.30
C ALA A 972 -5.94 115.06 -30.35
N ARG A 973 -7.18 114.69 -30.06
CA ARG A 973 -7.90 114.46 -28.82
C ARG A 973 -9.26 113.93 -29.30
N TRP A 974 -9.82 113.03 -28.49
CA TRP A 974 -11.22 113.05 -28.11
C TRP A 974 -12.26 112.60 -29.15
N ARG A 975 -13.11 111.66 -28.77
CA ARG A 975 -14.44 111.94 -28.16
C ARG A 975 -15.23 110.65 -28.08
N LYS A 976 -15.92 110.34 -26.98
CA LYS A 976 -17.32 110.78 -26.79
C LYS A 976 -17.98 111.40 -28.04
N ARG A 977 -18.22 110.61 -29.09
CA ARG A 977 -19.51 110.49 -29.81
C ARG A 977 -19.38 109.45 -30.93
N ARG A 978 -20.39 108.59 -31.03
CA ARG A 978 -20.64 107.65 -32.13
C ARG A 978 -20.58 108.35 -33.50
N LYS A 979 -19.73 107.87 -34.39
CA LYS A 979 -20.04 107.24 -35.68
C LYS A 979 -18.77 106.68 -36.28
#